data_AF-A0AAN8ZIE7-F1
#
_entry.id   AF-A0AAN8ZIE7-F1
#
_cell.length_a   1.000
_cell.length_b   1.000
_cell.length_c   1.000
_cell.angle_alpha   90.00
_cell.angle_beta   90.00
_cell.angle_gamma   90.00
#
_symmetry.space_group_name_H-M   'P 1'
#
loop_
_entity.id
_entity.type
_entity.pdbx_description
1 polymer ?
#
loop_
_entity_poly.entity_id
_entity_poly.type
_entity_poly.pdbx_seq_one_letter_code
_entity_poly.pdbx_strand_id
1 'polypeptide(L)'
;MAFIQQALHTPPVSVLIAGITSEVANAVSRSKRLCSVIMELPSSFSMALIELGSDSNIVSKQWHSESVDQESMIKYKKAYKVPMVCLRHGGPPLPDVSYAAMNVLVLDSFNASVEGLQHLLNAGQCYPLQKKMTLIFTNEQISAGNLYVGLFNGIGPHRTQAKMVNRGSKYLVNAMVTVEGCSHDLMWGVICNHPFQQLSCDKPESGFYDKVREHLLVCRKSLSASCHKGNDAKHYTWIAERTVEEFMIKATNITFGNNNGTGLWCYARYEAMPTKTSHDYSIDLNKGPLVIPSPKIGRWNFAIEFVNWETLNTKQKLRYDLEWHILECPLGKAGPNCTWDSHKLKAIRSTNLAVPVVYFPNYLRGMPLGSGEFPLEPLLTNISSKVLQSDFAWTYFVVNVPPLEAGKNLHIQLRSDKKIAYETYARFGGLPSLNSWDYYYSNQTSSSNNDFMFKFYTQQETQVDLYIFYAREGTWGIGLRHKASPPDTTMSVSIKTCPNECSGHGKCNSDYDGSHLTIYGFCYCDQNYGGFDCSIQTVSPKEQIIHSVLLVASNAASLLPALWSLRQKAYAEWVIFMCSGISSGIYHACDAGDWCLLSYYVLRFMDFWLSFVAVVCLFLYLTALHEAVKSAMTAVVFITTALMYLTGPTRSTNIVAVLGIGALGLLLGWFIEFSIKYKSQMFSTEFSSHVLKRLRNVKTWLLNPMKTLSRRFRWDFVALGFITLFMAGLSWTLETAKTYWLWHSTWHVSIYGAAFLFLCSKAPKRHGGNHERDISMSQVSA
;
A
#
# COMPACT_ATOMS: atom_id res chain seq x y z
N MET A 1 -13.71 -21.07 -58.29
CA MET A 1 -13.88 -22.51 -58.01
C MET A 1 -14.54 -22.60 -56.64
N ALA A 2 -15.87 -22.58 -56.60
CA ALA A 2 -16.75 -23.75 -56.58
C ALA A 2 -16.90 -24.36 -55.17
N PHE A 3 -18.04 -24.00 -54.55
CA PHE A 3 -18.91 -24.74 -53.61
C PHE A 3 -18.32 -25.86 -52.72
N ILE A 4 -18.67 -25.83 -51.42
CA ILE A 4 -19.72 -26.68 -50.83
C ILE A 4 -20.27 -26.02 -49.55
N GLN A 5 -21.59 -26.05 -49.47
CA GLN A 5 -22.45 -25.63 -48.37
C GLN A 5 -22.84 -26.90 -47.59
N GLN A 6 -22.62 -26.93 -46.27
CA GLN A 6 -23.33 -27.88 -45.41
C GLN A 6 -23.50 -27.31 -43.99
N ALA A 7 -24.75 -27.27 -43.57
CA ALA A 7 -25.22 -26.86 -42.26
C ALA A 7 -25.17 -28.02 -41.25
N LEU A 8 -25.02 -27.67 -39.96
CA LEU A 8 -25.71 -28.20 -38.76
C LEU A 8 -24.78 -28.36 -37.55
N HIS A 9 -25.20 -27.70 -36.46
CA HIS A 9 -24.87 -27.96 -35.05
C HIS A 9 -23.39 -28.09 -34.64
N THR A 10 -22.84 -26.98 -34.14
CA THR A 10 -21.69 -26.98 -33.23
C THR A 10 -22.02 -26.14 -31.98
N PRO A 11 -21.66 -26.60 -30.76
CA PRO A 11 -21.87 -25.85 -29.51
C PRO A 11 -21.02 -24.56 -29.51
N PRO A 12 -21.29 -23.58 -28.60
CA PRO A 12 -20.50 -22.36 -28.53
C PRO A 12 -19.04 -22.73 -28.25
N VAL A 13 -18.20 -22.46 -29.25
CA VAL A 13 -16.75 -22.61 -29.18
C VAL A 13 -16.26 -21.62 -28.13
N SER A 14 -15.70 -22.18 -27.06
CA SER A 14 -14.92 -21.48 -26.05
C SER A 14 -13.81 -20.71 -26.75
N VAL A 15 -13.86 -19.38 -26.75
CA VAL A 15 -12.68 -18.58 -27.09
C VAL A 15 -11.75 -18.66 -25.88
N LEU A 16 -10.96 -19.72 -25.85
CA LEU A 16 -9.83 -19.88 -24.96
C LEU A 16 -8.78 -18.85 -25.40
N ILE A 17 -8.76 -17.67 -24.78
CA ILE A 17 -7.56 -16.85 -24.83
C ILE A 17 -6.51 -17.64 -24.07
N ALA A 18 -5.49 -18.07 -24.82
CA ALA A 18 -4.47 -19.02 -24.45
C ALA A 18 -3.84 -18.73 -23.08
N GLY A 19 -3.53 -19.82 -22.37
CA GLY A 19 -2.83 -19.77 -21.09
C GLY A 19 -1.54 -18.96 -21.19
N ILE A 20 -1.39 -18.01 -20.27
CA ILE A 20 -0.14 -17.28 -20.08
C ILE A 20 0.64 -17.99 -18.98
N THR A 21 1.44 -18.96 -19.40
CA THR A 21 2.54 -19.50 -18.61
C THR A 21 3.61 -18.44 -18.43
N SER A 22 3.90 -18.10 -17.18
CA SER A 22 5.15 -17.48 -16.70
C SER A 22 5.76 -16.38 -17.56
N GLU A 23 5.13 -15.19 -17.67
CA GLU A 23 5.87 -13.92 -17.89
C GLU A 23 5.03 -12.62 -17.74
N VAL A 24 3.70 -12.69 -17.62
CA VAL A 24 2.82 -11.49 -17.55
C VAL A 24 2.31 -11.16 -16.13
N ALA A 25 2.83 -11.83 -15.08
CA ALA A 25 2.64 -11.40 -13.68
C ALA A 25 3.55 -10.21 -13.28
N ASN A 26 4.16 -9.52 -14.26
CA ASN A 26 5.08 -8.42 -14.05
C ASN A 26 4.35 -7.07 -13.95
N ALA A 27 3.57 -6.91 -12.90
CA ALA A 27 3.04 -5.62 -12.48
C ALA A 27 3.02 -5.47 -10.95
N VAL A 28 3.87 -6.22 -10.25
CA VAL A 28 4.10 -5.96 -8.82
C VAL A 28 4.99 -4.73 -8.75
N SER A 29 4.41 -3.56 -8.48
CA SER A 29 5.18 -2.37 -8.08
C SER A 29 6.23 -2.78 -7.06
N ARG A 30 7.50 -2.54 -7.36
CA ARG A 30 8.66 -2.94 -6.54
C ARG A 30 8.82 -2.08 -5.28
N SER A 31 7.77 -1.40 -4.85
CA SER A 31 7.68 -0.88 -3.50
C SER A 31 7.51 -2.05 -2.53
N LYS A 32 8.50 -2.32 -1.68
CA LYS A 32 8.49 -3.40 -0.66
C LYS A 32 7.31 -3.35 0.35
N ARG A 33 6.29 -2.51 0.15
CA ARG A 33 5.15 -2.27 1.03
C ARG A 33 3.78 -2.18 0.35
N LEU A 34 3.70 -2.13 -0.99
CA LEU A 34 2.42 -2.10 -1.74
C LEU A 34 2.47 -3.17 -2.82
N CYS A 35 1.72 -4.26 -2.63
CA CYS A 35 1.46 -5.23 -3.69
C CYS A 35 0.06 -4.98 -4.21
N SER A 36 -0.08 -4.42 -5.41
CA SER A 36 -1.38 -4.24 -6.05
C SER A 36 -1.45 -4.99 -7.38
N VAL A 37 -2.60 -5.58 -7.66
CA VAL A 37 -2.96 -6.13 -8.96
C VAL A 37 -3.95 -5.17 -9.60
N ILE A 38 -3.71 -4.83 -10.87
CA ILE A 38 -4.61 -3.99 -11.67
C ILE A 38 -5.26 -4.90 -12.69
N MET A 39 -6.58 -4.84 -12.76
CA MET A 39 -7.37 -5.57 -13.74
C MET A 39 -8.10 -4.56 -14.62
N GLU A 40 -7.85 -4.62 -15.92
CA GLU A 40 -8.57 -3.84 -16.91
C GLU A 40 -9.83 -4.61 -17.33
N LEU A 41 -11.01 -4.07 -17.00
CA LEU A 41 -12.30 -4.63 -17.39
C LEU A 41 -12.78 -3.94 -18.67
N PRO A 42 -12.76 -4.60 -19.83
CA PRO A 42 -13.21 -4.01 -21.08
C PRO A 42 -14.72 -3.75 -21.05
N SER A 43 -15.24 -2.86 -21.90
CA SER A 43 -16.70 -2.55 -21.91
C SER A 43 -17.62 -3.72 -22.31
N SER A 44 -17.04 -4.81 -22.84
CA SER A 44 -17.72 -6.04 -23.21
C SER A 44 -17.64 -7.13 -22.12
N PHE A 45 -17.06 -6.84 -20.95
CA PHE A 45 -16.92 -7.84 -19.89
C PHE A 45 -18.29 -8.37 -19.41
N SER A 46 -18.34 -9.65 -19.06
CA SER A 46 -19.51 -10.31 -18.47
C SER A 46 -19.24 -10.67 -17.01
N MET A 47 -18.08 -11.27 -16.75
CA MET A 47 -17.67 -11.77 -15.44
C MET A 47 -16.16 -11.61 -15.25
N ALA A 48 -15.76 -11.26 -14.03
CA ALA A 48 -14.38 -11.31 -13.58
C ALA A 48 -14.28 -12.18 -12.33
N LEU A 49 -13.35 -13.13 -12.34
CA LEU A 49 -13.07 -14.06 -11.26
C LEU A 49 -11.64 -13.85 -10.77
N ILE A 50 -11.48 -13.71 -9.46
CA ILE A 50 -10.19 -13.59 -8.78
C ILE A 50 -10.10 -14.68 -7.73
N GLU A 51 -9.19 -15.61 -7.92
CA GLU A 51 -8.83 -16.61 -6.90
C GLU A 51 -7.52 -16.20 -6.24
N LEU A 52 -7.58 -15.92 -4.94
CA LEU A 52 -6.41 -15.64 -4.11
C LEU A 52 -6.14 -16.85 -3.21
N GLY A 53 -4.93 -17.38 -3.26
CA GLY A 53 -4.44 -18.40 -2.33
C GLY A 53 -3.28 -17.89 -1.51
N SER A 54 -3.27 -18.23 -0.23
CA SER A 54 -2.20 -17.88 0.71
C SER A 54 -1.65 -19.13 1.38
N ASP A 55 -0.32 -19.17 1.56
CA ASP A 55 0.34 -20.27 2.28
C ASP A 55 -0.04 -20.34 3.77
N SER A 56 -0.69 -19.30 4.31
CA SER A 56 -1.06 -19.21 5.72
C SER A 56 -2.55 -19.36 5.97
N ASN A 57 -2.91 -20.31 6.86
CA ASN A 57 -4.25 -20.46 7.41
C ASN A 57 -4.49 -19.38 8.49
N ILE A 58 -4.67 -18.12 8.08
CA ILE A 58 -4.75 -16.96 8.99
C ILE A 58 -6.02 -16.99 9.84
N VAL A 59 -7.12 -17.55 9.31
CA VAL A 59 -8.39 -17.62 10.03
C VAL A 59 -8.44 -18.81 11.01
N SER A 60 -7.73 -19.91 10.77
CA SER A 60 -7.92 -21.13 11.60
C SER A 60 -6.99 -21.24 12.82
N LYS A 61 -5.84 -20.56 12.86
CA LYS A 61 -4.86 -20.76 13.95
C LYS A 61 -4.97 -19.79 15.13
N GLN A 62 -5.90 -18.83 15.09
CA GLN A 62 -6.03 -17.82 16.15
C GLN A 62 -7.48 -17.56 16.62
N TRP A 63 -8.47 -18.27 16.04
CA TRP A 63 -9.90 -17.99 16.23
C TRP A 63 -10.75 -19.18 16.70
N HIS A 64 -10.13 -20.30 17.09
CA HIS A 64 -10.84 -21.38 17.80
C HIS A 64 -10.75 -21.16 19.31
N SER A 65 -11.52 -20.20 19.81
CA SER A 65 -11.92 -20.11 21.21
C SER A 65 -13.33 -19.56 21.21
N GLU A 66 -14.21 -20.26 21.89
CA GLU A 66 -15.66 -20.10 21.98
C GLU A 66 -16.16 -18.65 22.10
N SER A 67 -17.30 -18.39 21.43
CA SER A 67 -18.25 -17.28 21.66
C SER A 67 -17.64 -15.99 22.22
N VAL A 68 -17.18 -15.11 21.34
CA VAL A 68 -16.45 -13.90 21.71
C VAL A 68 -17.31 -12.66 21.42
N ASP A 69 -17.76 -11.99 22.49
CA ASP A 69 -18.60 -10.78 22.49
C ASP A 69 -18.04 -9.62 21.67
N GLN A 70 -18.94 -8.84 21.05
CA GLN A 70 -18.66 -7.66 20.21
C GLN A 70 -17.76 -6.60 20.89
N GLU A 71 -17.76 -6.47 22.22
CA GLU A 71 -16.88 -5.53 22.94
C GLU A 71 -15.40 -5.94 22.94
N SER A 72 -15.10 -7.23 22.76
CA SER A 72 -13.73 -7.73 22.74
C SER A 72 -13.07 -7.63 21.35
N MET A 73 -13.86 -7.45 20.28
CA MET A 73 -13.37 -7.24 18.91
C MET A 73 -12.61 -5.91 18.74
N ILE A 74 -13.05 -4.86 19.44
CA ILE A 74 -12.39 -3.54 19.46
C ILE A 74 -11.04 -3.60 20.19
N LYS A 75 -10.81 -4.64 21.00
CA LYS A 75 -9.63 -4.80 21.87
C LYS A 75 -8.49 -5.61 21.25
N TYR A 76 -8.57 -6.00 19.97
CA TYR A 76 -7.47 -6.73 19.32
C TYR A 76 -6.30 -5.81 18.98
N LYS A 77 -5.34 -5.72 19.90
CA LYS A 77 -4.00 -5.07 19.82
C LYS A 77 -3.10 -5.51 18.63
N LYS A 78 -3.63 -6.16 17.59
CA LYS A 78 -2.88 -6.77 16.46
C LYS A 78 -3.49 -6.55 15.06
N ALA A 79 -4.50 -5.70 14.91
CA ALA A 79 -5.13 -5.37 13.61
C ALA A 79 -4.11 -5.00 12.50
N TYR A 80 -3.07 -4.24 12.85
CA TYR A 80 -1.98 -3.84 11.95
C TYR A 80 -1.05 -5.00 11.51
N LYS A 81 -1.31 -6.26 11.92
CA LYS A 81 -0.54 -7.46 11.51
C LYS A 81 -1.34 -8.45 10.67
N VAL A 82 -2.64 -8.21 10.50
CA VAL A 82 -3.50 -9.10 9.73
C VAL A 82 -3.36 -8.73 8.25
N PRO A 83 -2.98 -9.66 7.36
CA PRO A 83 -2.95 -9.36 5.94
C PRO A 83 -4.37 -9.09 5.44
N MET A 84 -4.51 -8.03 4.64
CA MET A 84 -5.79 -7.53 4.13
C MET A 84 -5.75 -7.42 2.61
N VAL A 85 -6.92 -7.57 1.99
CA VAL A 85 -7.19 -7.30 0.57
C VAL A 85 -8.13 -6.11 0.50
N CYS A 86 -7.77 -5.05 -0.21
CA CYS A 86 -8.66 -3.92 -0.45
C CYS A 86 -8.94 -3.74 -1.95
N LEU A 87 -10.14 -3.29 -2.28
CA LEU A 87 -10.63 -3.17 -3.64
C LEU A 87 -11.04 -1.73 -3.91
N ARG A 88 -10.64 -1.17 -5.05
CA ARG A 88 -11.11 0.15 -5.49
C ARG A 88 -11.18 0.26 -7.00
N HIS A 89 -12.23 0.89 -7.49
CA HIS A 89 -12.37 1.19 -8.91
C HIS A 89 -11.75 2.56 -9.28
N GLY A 90 -11.00 2.59 -10.37
CA GLY A 90 -10.41 3.80 -10.97
C GLY A 90 -9.15 4.35 -10.29
N GLY A 91 -8.62 3.71 -9.25
CA GLY A 91 -7.34 4.08 -8.64
C GLY A 91 -6.95 3.18 -7.46
N PRO A 92 -5.70 3.25 -6.95
CA PRO A 92 -5.24 2.41 -5.85
C PRO A 92 -6.07 2.56 -4.58
N PRO A 93 -6.36 1.47 -3.85
CA PRO A 93 -7.02 1.53 -2.55
C PRO A 93 -6.07 2.01 -1.45
N LEU A 94 -6.62 2.60 -0.39
CA LEU A 94 -5.90 3.02 0.81
C LEU A 94 -6.39 2.21 2.03
N PRO A 95 -5.52 1.49 2.76
CA PRO A 95 -5.91 0.64 3.89
C PRO A 95 -5.95 1.38 5.24
N ASP A 96 -6.01 2.72 5.23
CA ASP A 96 -6.19 3.53 6.44
C ASP A 96 -7.67 3.64 6.81
N VAL A 97 -8.37 2.50 6.71
CA VAL A 97 -9.80 2.34 7.02
C VAL A 97 -10.06 2.41 8.53
N SER A 98 -11.24 2.91 8.88
CA SER A 98 -11.81 2.78 10.22
C SER A 98 -11.92 1.30 10.62
N TYR A 99 -11.78 1.00 11.91
CA TYR A 99 -11.92 -0.36 12.46
C TYR A 99 -13.25 -1.04 12.10
N ALA A 100 -14.25 -0.30 11.61
CA ALA A 100 -15.50 -0.84 11.08
C ALA A 100 -15.31 -1.86 9.94
N ALA A 101 -14.25 -1.73 9.14
CA ALA A 101 -13.93 -2.70 8.08
C ALA A 101 -13.60 -4.10 8.63
N MET A 102 -13.19 -4.21 9.90
CA MET A 102 -12.94 -5.50 10.56
C MET A 102 -14.20 -6.15 11.13
N ASN A 103 -15.33 -5.45 11.20
CA ASN A 103 -16.59 -6.03 11.71
C ASN A 103 -17.31 -6.88 10.65
N VAL A 104 -16.95 -6.77 9.38
CA VAL A 104 -17.50 -7.57 8.28
C VAL A 104 -16.67 -8.86 8.13
N LEU A 105 -16.74 -9.72 9.15
CA LEU A 105 -15.85 -10.89 9.32
C LEU A 105 -16.41 -12.19 8.71
N VAL A 106 -17.57 -12.17 8.06
CA VAL A 106 -18.17 -13.36 7.45
C VAL A 106 -18.29 -13.17 5.95
N LEU A 107 -17.37 -13.83 5.24
CA LEU A 107 -17.24 -13.85 3.78
C LEU A 107 -17.84 -15.15 3.22
N ASP A 108 -18.94 -15.64 3.81
CA ASP A 108 -19.69 -16.76 3.23
C ASP A 108 -20.62 -16.21 2.16
N SER A 109 -20.11 -16.21 0.92
CA SER A 109 -20.78 -15.79 -0.32
C SER A 109 -21.18 -14.31 -0.38
N PHE A 110 -20.61 -13.57 -1.34
CA PHE A 110 -21.10 -12.25 -1.73
C PHE A 110 -22.50 -12.38 -2.38
N ASN A 111 -23.53 -12.57 -1.54
CA ASN A 111 -24.94 -12.28 -1.84
C ASN A 111 -25.30 -10.90 -1.23
N ALA A 112 -24.36 -9.96 -1.22
CA ALA A 112 -24.63 -8.59 -0.78
C ALA A 112 -25.52 -7.89 -1.81
N SER A 113 -26.44 -7.03 -1.35
CA SER A 113 -27.23 -6.17 -2.24
C SER A 113 -26.30 -5.31 -3.10
N VAL A 114 -26.66 -5.15 -4.38
CA VAL A 114 -25.81 -4.52 -5.39
C VAL A 114 -25.48 -3.04 -5.04
N GLU A 115 -26.39 -2.34 -4.37
CA GLU A 115 -26.16 -0.98 -3.85
C GLU A 115 -25.05 -0.93 -2.78
N GLY A 116 -25.00 -1.93 -1.91
CA GLY A 116 -23.91 -2.09 -0.96
C GLY A 116 -22.58 -2.24 -1.68
N LEU A 117 -22.53 -3.06 -2.75
CA LEU A 117 -21.31 -3.35 -3.52
C LEU A 117 -20.73 -2.14 -4.26
N GLN A 118 -21.60 -1.28 -4.80
CA GLN A 118 -21.18 -0.04 -5.47
C GLN A 118 -20.53 0.95 -4.49
N HIS A 119 -21.12 1.09 -3.29
CA HIS A 119 -20.55 1.91 -2.21
C HIS A 119 -19.26 1.26 -1.64
N LEU A 120 -19.21 -0.08 -1.56
CA LEU A 120 -18.04 -0.86 -1.15
C LEU A 120 -16.82 -0.62 -2.07
N LEU A 121 -17.03 -0.53 -3.40
CA LEU A 121 -15.97 -0.37 -4.41
C LEU A 121 -15.54 1.08 -4.65
N ASN A 122 -16.46 2.04 -4.48
CA ASN A 122 -16.14 3.46 -4.59
C ASN A 122 -15.38 3.95 -3.34
N ALA A 123 -15.76 3.45 -2.15
CA ALA A 123 -15.15 3.78 -0.87
C ALA A 123 -14.08 2.76 -0.43
N GLY A 124 -13.39 2.08 -1.35
CA GLY A 124 -12.09 1.44 -1.08
C GLY A 124 -12.05 0.44 0.09
N GLN A 125 -13.02 -0.47 0.21
CA GLN A 125 -13.10 -1.36 1.38
C GLN A 125 -12.04 -2.47 1.42
N CYS A 126 -11.71 -2.90 2.64
CA CYS A 126 -10.65 -3.86 2.96
C CYS A 126 -11.19 -5.06 3.75
N TYR A 127 -10.72 -6.26 3.41
CA TYR A 127 -11.11 -7.53 4.04
C TYR A 127 -9.90 -8.33 4.49
N PRO A 128 -9.98 -9.11 5.58
CA PRO A 128 -8.91 -9.99 5.98
C PRO A 128 -8.67 -11.10 4.95
N LEU A 129 -7.41 -11.34 4.60
CA LEU A 129 -7.02 -12.36 3.62
C LEU A 129 -7.21 -13.77 4.21
N GLN A 130 -7.96 -14.61 3.50
CA GLN A 130 -8.18 -16.01 3.84
C GLN A 130 -7.21 -16.94 3.10
N LYS A 131 -7.13 -18.22 3.51
CA LYS A 131 -6.24 -19.21 2.87
C LYS A 131 -6.58 -19.45 1.40
N LYS A 132 -7.88 -19.50 1.09
CA LYS A 132 -8.42 -19.49 -0.27
C LYS A 132 -9.58 -18.52 -0.27
N MET A 133 -9.52 -17.53 -1.14
CA MET A 133 -10.55 -16.51 -1.28
C MET A 133 -10.89 -16.41 -2.76
N THR A 134 -12.17 -16.46 -3.09
CA THR A 134 -12.65 -16.31 -4.45
C THR A 134 -13.57 -15.10 -4.51
N LEU A 135 -13.24 -14.14 -5.37
CA LEU A 135 -14.05 -12.97 -5.65
C LEU A 135 -14.63 -13.11 -7.06
N ILE A 136 -15.95 -12.98 -7.18
CA ILE A 136 -16.66 -13.00 -8.45
C ILE A 136 -17.35 -11.65 -8.60
N PHE A 137 -17.12 -11.00 -9.73
CA PHE A 137 -17.77 -9.76 -10.10
C PHE A 137 -18.44 -9.94 -11.46
N THR A 138 -19.64 -9.39 -11.62
CA THR A 138 -20.36 -9.38 -12.91
C THR A 138 -20.55 -7.96 -13.41
N ASN A 139 -20.85 -7.80 -14.70
CA ASN A 139 -21.23 -6.52 -15.31
C ASN A 139 -22.56 -5.93 -14.82
N GLU A 140 -23.34 -6.73 -14.09
CA GLU A 140 -24.51 -6.26 -13.33
C GLU A 140 -24.12 -5.71 -11.95
N GLN A 141 -22.90 -5.98 -11.47
CA GLN A 141 -22.47 -5.58 -10.13
C GLN A 141 -21.47 -4.42 -10.15
N ILE A 142 -20.56 -4.41 -11.12
CA ILE A 142 -19.48 -3.43 -11.22
C ILE A 142 -19.45 -2.77 -12.60
N SER A 143 -18.79 -1.62 -12.69
CA SER A 143 -18.56 -0.92 -13.96
C SER A 143 -17.31 -1.43 -14.68
N ALA A 144 -17.29 -1.26 -16.00
CA ALA A 144 -16.08 -1.44 -16.81
C ALA A 144 -14.98 -0.43 -16.39
N GLY A 145 -13.73 -0.75 -16.69
CA GLY A 145 -12.55 0.07 -16.36
C GLY A 145 -11.58 -0.62 -15.42
N ASN A 146 -10.67 0.16 -14.82
CA ASN A 146 -9.57 -0.37 -14.01
C ASN A 146 -10.00 -0.68 -12.58
N LEU A 147 -9.99 -1.96 -12.21
CA LEU A 147 -10.20 -2.44 -10.85
C LEU A 147 -8.83 -2.70 -10.17
N TYR A 148 -8.60 -2.04 -9.04
CA TYR A 148 -7.38 -2.18 -8.26
C TYR A 148 -7.62 -3.09 -7.06
N VAL A 149 -6.78 -4.10 -6.92
CA VAL A 149 -6.76 -5.03 -5.77
C VAL A 149 -5.45 -4.84 -5.03
N GLY A 150 -5.50 -4.20 -3.86
CA GLY A 150 -4.33 -3.98 -3.01
C GLY A 150 -4.21 -5.02 -1.91
N LEU A 151 -3.03 -5.61 -1.77
CA LEU A 151 -2.66 -6.49 -0.66
C LEU A 151 -1.84 -5.71 0.37
N PHE A 152 -2.28 -5.75 1.61
CA PHE A 152 -1.73 -4.96 2.70
C PHE A 152 -1.40 -5.82 3.90
N ASN A 153 -0.39 -5.42 4.67
CA ASN A 153 -0.03 -6.08 5.93
C ASN A 153 -0.56 -5.24 7.09
N GLY A 154 -1.85 -5.40 7.40
CA GLY A 154 -2.57 -4.67 8.45
C GLY A 154 -3.22 -3.37 8.00
N ILE A 155 -4.06 -2.83 8.88
CA ILE A 155 -4.71 -1.52 8.74
C ILE A 155 -4.11 -0.47 9.68
N GLY A 156 -4.27 0.80 9.32
CA GLY A 156 -3.96 1.97 10.15
C GLY A 156 -2.53 2.52 10.02
N PRO A 157 -2.24 3.63 10.73
CA PRO A 157 -1.09 4.50 10.46
C PRO A 157 0.28 3.84 10.73
N HIS A 158 0.35 2.86 11.64
CA HIS A 158 1.59 2.12 11.95
C HIS A 158 2.12 1.27 10.78
N ARG A 159 1.34 1.11 9.70
CA ARG A 159 1.75 0.38 8.50
C ARG A 159 2.75 1.18 7.66
N THR A 160 2.51 2.48 7.48
CA THR A 160 3.34 3.36 6.66
C THR A 160 4.57 3.85 7.40
N GLN A 161 4.55 3.84 8.74
CA GLN A 161 5.68 4.15 9.63
C GLN A 161 6.97 3.42 9.22
N ALA A 162 8.09 4.12 9.16
CA ALA A 162 9.40 3.47 9.02
C ALA A 162 9.75 2.69 10.31
N LYS A 163 10.37 1.51 10.14
CA LYS A 163 10.80 0.65 11.24
C LYS A 163 12.29 0.41 11.10
N MET A 164 13.02 0.49 12.22
CA MET A 164 14.45 0.18 12.32
C MET A 164 14.76 -1.22 11.78
N VAL A 165 13.91 -2.20 12.13
CA VAL A 165 14.05 -3.58 11.66
C VAL A 165 12.75 -4.12 11.09
N ASN A 166 12.83 -4.64 9.85
CA ASN A 166 11.76 -5.39 9.21
C ASN A 166 11.89 -6.89 9.51
N ARG A 167 11.60 -7.27 10.76
CA ARG A 167 11.38 -8.67 11.17
C ARG A 167 9.88 -8.94 11.24
N GLY A 168 9.38 -9.79 10.35
CA GLY A 168 7.97 -10.15 10.28
C GLY A 168 7.74 -11.35 9.38
N SER A 169 6.55 -11.95 9.50
CA SER A 169 6.11 -13.03 8.63
C SER A 169 6.07 -12.53 7.18
N LYS A 170 6.70 -13.30 6.28
CA LYS A 170 6.52 -13.13 4.85
C LYS A 170 5.39 -14.04 4.42
N TYR A 171 4.44 -13.50 3.66
CA TYR A 171 3.33 -14.25 3.11
C TYR A 171 3.53 -14.35 1.60
N LEU A 172 3.45 -15.58 1.08
CA LEU A 172 3.32 -15.81 -0.35
C LEU A 172 1.83 -15.82 -0.66
N VAL A 173 1.44 -15.02 -1.66
CA VAL A 173 0.07 -14.97 -2.16
C VAL A 173 0.14 -15.31 -3.64
N ASN A 174 -0.62 -16.32 -4.06
CA ASN A 174 -0.87 -16.58 -5.46
C ASN A 174 -2.22 -15.96 -5.84
N ALA A 175 -2.31 -15.47 -7.07
CA ALA A 175 -3.53 -14.89 -7.60
C ALA A 175 -3.74 -15.44 -9.01
N MET A 176 -4.92 -15.99 -9.26
CA MET A 176 -5.40 -16.33 -10.60
C MET A 176 -6.54 -15.37 -10.93
N VAL A 177 -6.40 -14.66 -12.05
CA VAL A 177 -7.37 -13.68 -12.52
C VAL A 177 -7.87 -14.13 -13.88
N THR A 178 -9.18 -14.19 -14.05
CA THR A 178 -9.82 -14.47 -15.33
C THR A 178 -10.93 -13.45 -15.58
N VAL A 179 -10.93 -12.85 -16.77
CA VAL A 179 -11.98 -11.93 -17.23
C VAL A 179 -12.62 -12.54 -18.46
N GLU A 180 -13.93 -12.73 -18.38
CA GLU A 180 -14.76 -13.18 -19.48
C GLU A 180 -15.52 -11.98 -20.07
N GLY A 181 -15.73 -12.01 -21.38
CA GLY A 181 -16.44 -10.97 -22.10
C GLY A 181 -17.29 -11.54 -23.21
N CYS A 182 -18.27 -10.75 -23.63
CA CYS A 182 -19.16 -11.08 -24.72
C CYS A 182 -18.45 -10.93 -26.07
N SER A 183 -18.79 -11.80 -27.02
CA SER A 183 -18.20 -11.80 -28.37
C SER A 183 -18.56 -10.58 -29.22
N HIS A 184 -19.65 -9.89 -28.87
CA HIS A 184 -20.10 -8.66 -29.51
C HIS A 184 -20.35 -7.59 -28.45
N ASP A 185 -19.92 -6.36 -28.76
CA ASP A 185 -20.08 -5.20 -27.86
C ASP A 185 -21.54 -4.88 -27.54
N LEU A 186 -22.48 -5.28 -28.42
CA LEU A 186 -23.93 -5.07 -28.28
C LEU A 186 -24.67 -6.16 -27.49
N MET A 187 -23.94 -7.14 -26.94
CA MET A 187 -24.50 -8.26 -26.18
C MET A 187 -23.99 -8.20 -24.74
N TRP A 188 -24.89 -8.22 -23.77
CA TRP A 188 -24.59 -8.01 -22.34
C TRP A 188 -25.28 -9.06 -21.44
N GLY A 189 -24.98 -9.00 -20.14
CA GLY A 189 -25.42 -9.95 -19.12
C GLY A 189 -24.34 -10.97 -18.77
N VAL A 190 -24.52 -11.69 -17.65
CA VAL A 190 -23.53 -12.66 -17.12
C VAL A 190 -23.18 -13.74 -18.15
N ILE A 191 -24.15 -14.14 -18.98
CA ILE A 191 -24.00 -15.14 -20.06
C ILE A 191 -24.15 -14.52 -21.46
N CYS A 192 -24.09 -13.19 -21.59
CA CYS A 192 -24.15 -12.48 -22.88
C CYS A 192 -25.42 -12.76 -23.69
N ASN A 193 -26.57 -12.88 -23.04
CA ASN A 193 -27.86 -13.22 -23.64
C ASN A 193 -28.75 -11.99 -23.96
N HIS A 194 -28.34 -10.79 -23.54
CA HIS A 194 -29.16 -9.58 -23.68
C HIS A 194 -28.60 -8.65 -24.77
N PRO A 195 -29.21 -8.60 -25.97
CA PRO A 195 -28.86 -7.60 -26.97
C PRO A 195 -29.39 -6.22 -26.54
N PHE A 196 -28.62 -5.16 -26.79
CA PHE A 196 -29.06 -3.80 -26.56
C PHE A 196 -29.07 -2.94 -27.83
N GLN A 197 -29.96 -1.94 -27.83
CA GLN A 197 -30.06 -0.94 -28.90
C GLN A 197 -29.44 0.39 -28.45
N GLN A 198 -28.56 0.95 -29.26
CA GLN A 198 -27.92 2.24 -28.96
C GLN A 198 -28.86 3.40 -29.28
N LEU A 199 -29.06 4.28 -28.29
CA LEU A 199 -29.74 5.56 -28.41
C LEU A 199 -28.69 6.59 -28.86
N SER A 200 -28.70 6.93 -30.15
CA SER A 200 -27.84 7.99 -30.71
C SER A 200 -28.64 9.23 -31.04
N CYS A 201 -28.03 10.38 -30.84
CA CYS A 201 -28.53 11.69 -31.25
C CYS A 201 -27.59 12.28 -32.30
N ASP A 202 -27.95 12.18 -33.58
CA ASP A 202 -27.13 12.69 -34.68
C ASP A 202 -27.50 14.14 -34.97
N LYS A 203 -26.69 15.06 -34.41
CA LYS A 203 -26.79 16.53 -34.47
C LYS A 203 -28.11 17.12 -33.94
N PRO A 204 -28.07 18.28 -33.28
CA PRO A 204 -29.28 19.02 -32.94
C PRO A 204 -30.01 19.38 -34.24
N GLU A 205 -31.33 19.17 -34.30
CA GLU A 205 -32.13 19.65 -35.41
C GLU A 205 -31.95 21.18 -35.50
N SER A 206 -31.28 21.63 -36.56
CA SER A 206 -31.09 23.05 -36.83
C SER A 206 -32.46 23.67 -37.12
N GLY A 207 -33.09 24.28 -36.11
CA GLY A 207 -34.30 25.07 -36.35
C GLY A 207 -35.26 25.28 -35.18
N PHE A 208 -35.19 24.52 -34.08
CA PHE A 208 -36.11 24.73 -32.96
C PHE A 208 -35.46 25.50 -31.81
N TYR A 209 -35.28 26.81 -32.00
CA TYR A 209 -35.25 27.73 -30.86
C TYR A 209 -36.63 27.68 -30.23
N ASP A 210 -36.76 26.97 -29.10
CA ASP A 210 -37.98 27.06 -28.31
C ASP A 210 -38.13 28.54 -27.88
N LYS A 211 -39.19 29.21 -28.34
CA LYS A 211 -39.40 30.68 -28.21
C LYS A 211 -39.46 31.16 -26.75
N VAL A 212 -39.35 30.26 -25.78
CA VAL A 212 -39.38 30.53 -24.34
C VAL A 212 -37.99 30.33 -23.68
N ARG A 213 -37.03 29.66 -24.34
CA ARG A 213 -35.70 29.36 -23.78
C ARG A 213 -34.62 29.45 -24.87
N GLU A 214 -34.20 30.67 -25.20
CA GLU A 214 -33.33 31.02 -26.34
C GLU A 214 -31.90 30.40 -26.34
N HIS A 215 -31.53 29.60 -25.33
CA HIS A 215 -30.14 29.14 -25.12
C HIS A 215 -29.95 27.64 -24.93
N LEU A 216 -30.96 26.77 -25.09
CA LEU A 216 -30.78 25.32 -24.92
C LEU A 216 -30.61 24.60 -26.25
N LEU A 217 -29.58 23.75 -26.36
CA LEU A 217 -29.41 22.82 -27.47
C LEU A 217 -30.17 21.54 -27.13
N VAL A 218 -31.24 21.25 -27.87
CA VAL A 218 -32.08 20.07 -27.65
C VAL A 218 -31.92 19.09 -28.80
N CYS A 219 -31.50 17.86 -28.52
CA CYS A 219 -31.69 16.75 -29.46
C CYS A 219 -32.94 15.97 -29.09
N ARG A 220 -33.81 15.74 -30.08
CA ARG A 220 -35.02 14.92 -29.95
C ARG A 220 -35.01 13.82 -31.00
N LYS A 221 -35.11 12.57 -30.57
CA LYS A 221 -35.36 11.43 -31.46
C LYS A 221 -36.43 10.52 -30.91
N SER A 222 -37.08 9.79 -31.81
CA SER A 222 -38.10 8.80 -31.48
C SER A 222 -37.85 7.50 -32.22
N LEU A 223 -38.09 6.38 -31.54
CA LEU A 223 -38.11 5.04 -32.10
C LEU A 223 -39.55 4.53 -32.11
N SER A 224 -40.12 4.39 -33.31
CA SER A 224 -41.50 3.95 -33.51
C SER A 224 -41.67 2.43 -33.40
N ALA A 225 -42.80 2.00 -32.85
CA ALA A 225 -43.30 0.62 -32.83
C ALA A 225 -42.46 -0.40 -32.03
N SER A 226 -41.95 -0.01 -30.85
CA SER A 226 -41.27 -0.92 -29.95
C SER A 226 -42.27 -1.94 -29.36
N CYS A 227 -42.19 -3.20 -29.81
CA CYS A 227 -43.06 -4.28 -29.35
C CYS A 227 -42.41 -5.10 -28.22
N HIS A 228 -43.11 -5.34 -27.10
CA HIS A 228 -42.75 -6.38 -26.12
C HIS A 228 -43.55 -7.66 -26.34
N LYS A 229 -42.89 -8.81 -26.14
CA LYS A 229 -43.54 -10.13 -26.04
C LYS A 229 -43.25 -10.68 -24.66
N GLY A 230 -44.27 -10.98 -23.86
CA GLY A 230 -44.05 -11.60 -22.56
C GLY A 230 -43.39 -10.70 -21.52
N ASN A 231 -42.61 -11.33 -20.64
CA ASN A 231 -41.86 -10.70 -19.54
C ASN A 231 -40.44 -10.25 -19.96
N ASP A 232 -40.13 -10.23 -21.26
CA ASP A 232 -38.79 -9.88 -21.74
C ASP A 232 -38.52 -8.38 -21.57
N ALA A 233 -37.44 -8.02 -20.87
CA ALA A 233 -36.95 -6.66 -20.77
C ALA A 233 -36.26 -6.23 -22.08
N LYS A 234 -36.45 -4.98 -22.49
CA LYS A 234 -35.69 -4.37 -23.59
C LYS A 234 -34.61 -3.48 -23.02
N HIS A 235 -33.42 -3.60 -23.59
CA HIS A 235 -32.23 -2.90 -23.11
C HIS A 235 -31.77 -1.87 -24.13
N TYR A 236 -31.49 -0.67 -23.64
CA TYR A 236 -31.00 0.44 -24.43
C TYR A 236 -29.72 0.99 -23.80
N THR A 237 -28.83 1.54 -24.61
CA THR A 237 -27.62 2.21 -24.11
C THR A 237 -27.49 3.60 -24.72
N TRP A 238 -27.01 4.56 -23.94
CA TRP A 238 -26.68 5.91 -24.38
C TRP A 238 -25.27 6.25 -23.91
N ILE A 239 -24.47 6.89 -24.75
CA ILE A 239 -23.11 7.30 -24.41
C ILE A 239 -23.09 8.83 -24.32
N ALA A 240 -22.88 9.34 -23.11
CA ALA A 240 -22.68 10.76 -22.86
C ALA A 240 -21.20 11.11 -23.15
N GLU A 241 -20.92 11.72 -24.30
CA GLU A 241 -19.56 12.10 -24.70
C GLU A 241 -19.05 13.37 -24.00
N ARG A 242 -19.97 14.19 -23.49
CA ARG A 242 -19.71 15.50 -22.89
C ARG A 242 -20.63 15.72 -21.69
N THR A 243 -20.36 16.77 -20.92
CA THR A 243 -21.25 17.20 -19.84
C THR A 243 -22.57 17.67 -20.44
N VAL A 244 -23.64 16.95 -20.13
CA VAL A 244 -25.02 17.25 -20.52
C VAL A 244 -25.76 17.77 -19.29
N GLU A 245 -26.72 18.68 -19.47
CA GLU A 245 -27.50 19.21 -18.34
C GLU A 245 -28.62 18.25 -17.95
N GLU A 246 -29.29 17.64 -18.91
CA GLU A 246 -30.38 16.69 -18.66
C GLU A 246 -30.50 15.65 -19.77
N PHE A 247 -30.74 14.40 -19.38
CA PHE A 247 -31.21 13.35 -20.29
C PHE A 247 -32.62 12.94 -19.89
N MET A 248 -33.54 12.90 -20.87
CA MET A 248 -34.93 12.51 -20.66
C MET A 248 -35.32 11.37 -21.59
N ILE A 249 -36.08 10.40 -21.08
CA ILE A 249 -36.69 9.34 -21.89
C ILE A 249 -38.16 9.15 -21.51
N LYS A 250 -39.03 9.10 -22.52
CA LYS A 250 -40.48 8.96 -22.37
C LYS A 250 -41.06 7.94 -23.34
N ALA A 251 -42.14 7.29 -22.94
CA ALA A 251 -42.94 6.45 -23.83
C ALA A 251 -44.23 7.17 -24.23
N THR A 252 -44.61 7.04 -25.50
CA THR A 252 -45.85 7.59 -26.07
C THR A 252 -46.60 6.49 -26.82
N ASN A 253 -47.88 6.71 -27.15
CA ASN A 253 -48.72 5.75 -27.88
C ASN A 253 -48.71 4.34 -27.28
N ILE A 254 -48.79 4.24 -25.95
CA ILE A 254 -48.81 2.96 -25.23
C ILE A 254 -50.18 2.31 -25.43
N THR A 255 -50.26 1.30 -26.30
CA THR A 255 -51.51 0.57 -26.55
C THR A 255 -51.66 -0.54 -25.52
N PHE A 256 -52.49 -0.32 -24.49
CA PHE A 256 -52.74 -1.29 -23.41
C PHE A 256 -54.21 -1.78 -23.39
N GLY A 257 -54.40 -3.05 -23.01
CA GLY A 257 -55.70 -3.63 -22.68
C GLY A 257 -56.09 -3.31 -21.24
N ASN A 258 -56.79 -2.18 -21.05
CA ASN A 258 -57.47 -1.67 -19.86
C ASN A 258 -57.48 -2.59 -18.61
N ASN A 259 -56.50 -2.44 -17.71
CA ASN A 259 -56.45 -3.06 -16.38
C ASN A 259 -55.58 -2.21 -15.43
N ASN A 260 -56.16 -1.84 -14.29
CA ASN A 260 -55.51 -1.04 -13.25
C ASN A 260 -54.45 -1.88 -12.51
N GLY A 261 -53.18 -1.44 -12.57
CA GLY A 261 -52.08 -2.02 -11.78
C GLY A 261 -50.87 -2.52 -12.58
N THR A 262 -50.82 -2.25 -13.88
CA THR A 262 -49.71 -2.64 -14.75
C THR A 262 -48.99 -1.40 -15.29
N GLY A 263 -47.66 -1.38 -15.17
CA GLY A 263 -46.81 -0.20 -15.41
C GLY A 263 -45.64 -0.53 -16.34
N LEU A 264 -45.29 0.39 -17.24
CA LEU A 264 -44.10 0.27 -18.08
C LEU A 264 -42.93 0.90 -17.31
N TRP A 265 -42.14 0.08 -16.63
CA TRP A 265 -41.06 0.57 -15.80
C TRP A 265 -39.77 0.75 -16.61
N CYS A 266 -39.10 1.87 -16.38
CA CYS A 266 -37.78 2.15 -16.93
C CYS A 266 -36.79 2.31 -15.78
N TYR A 267 -35.71 1.54 -15.84
CA TYR A 267 -34.58 1.57 -14.90
C TYR A 267 -33.34 2.05 -15.64
N ALA A 268 -32.59 2.97 -15.04
CA ALA A 268 -31.34 3.48 -15.60
C ALA A 268 -30.18 3.32 -14.63
N ARG A 269 -28.99 3.02 -15.16
CA ARG A 269 -27.77 2.90 -14.37
C ARG A 269 -26.52 3.28 -15.17
N TYR A 270 -25.59 3.95 -14.50
CA TYR A 270 -24.32 4.40 -15.07
C TYR A 270 -23.27 3.28 -15.07
N GLU A 271 -22.66 3.02 -16.23
CA GLU A 271 -21.57 2.07 -16.51
C GLU A 271 -21.82 0.60 -16.09
N ALA A 272 -23.04 0.27 -15.64
CA ALA A 272 -23.45 -1.07 -15.22
C ALA A 272 -24.89 -1.34 -15.67
N MET A 273 -25.32 -2.60 -15.62
CA MET A 273 -26.65 -2.99 -16.08
C MET A 273 -27.73 -2.68 -15.02
N PRO A 274 -28.83 -1.99 -15.37
CA PRO A 274 -29.94 -1.77 -14.44
C PRO A 274 -30.81 -3.02 -14.29
N THR A 275 -31.21 -3.31 -13.06
CA THR A 275 -32.18 -4.35 -12.70
C THR A 275 -33.24 -3.77 -11.75
N LYS A 276 -34.34 -4.51 -11.51
CA LYS A 276 -35.37 -4.13 -10.52
C LYS A 276 -34.79 -3.77 -9.16
N THR A 277 -33.75 -4.47 -8.74
CA THR A 277 -33.11 -4.34 -7.42
C THR A 277 -31.87 -3.46 -7.43
N SER A 278 -31.34 -3.10 -8.61
CA SER A 278 -30.14 -2.28 -8.72
C SER A 278 -30.23 -1.31 -9.89
N HIS A 279 -30.49 -0.05 -9.57
CA HIS A 279 -30.63 1.03 -10.52
C HIS A 279 -30.30 2.36 -9.85
N ASP A 280 -29.87 3.35 -10.64
CA ASP A 280 -29.64 4.71 -10.15
C ASP A 280 -30.92 5.54 -10.21
N TYR A 281 -31.74 5.31 -11.24
CA TYR A 281 -33.03 5.97 -11.44
C TYR A 281 -34.08 4.97 -11.90
N SER A 282 -35.32 5.14 -11.44
CA SER A 282 -36.47 4.36 -11.91
C SER A 282 -37.74 5.20 -11.98
N ILE A 283 -38.60 4.90 -12.95
CA ILE A 283 -39.93 5.49 -13.06
C ILE A 283 -40.88 4.56 -13.82
N ASP A 284 -42.17 4.69 -13.53
CA ASP A 284 -43.24 4.18 -14.38
C ASP A 284 -43.48 5.17 -15.53
N LEU A 285 -43.09 4.80 -16.75
CA LEU A 285 -43.22 5.61 -17.96
C LEU A 285 -44.68 5.93 -18.32
N ASN A 286 -45.65 5.22 -17.72
CA ASN A 286 -47.08 5.57 -17.84
C ASN A 286 -47.43 6.86 -17.08
N LYS A 287 -46.67 7.21 -16.03
CA LYS A 287 -46.93 8.37 -15.16
C LYS A 287 -46.14 9.61 -15.57
N GLY A 288 -45.03 9.45 -16.28
CA GLY A 288 -44.19 10.55 -16.71
C GLY A 288 -42.85 10.10 -17.30
N PRO A 289 -42.02 11.05 -17.76
CA PRO A 289 -40.70 10.77 -18.31
C PRO A 289 -39.68 10.45 -17.21
N LEU A 290 -38.72 9.58 -17.52
CA LEU A 290 -37.50 9.43 -16.70
C LEU A 290 -36.56 10.59 -17.02
N VAL A 291 -36.14 11.33 -15.99
CA VAL A 291 -35.26 12.49 -16.10
C VAL A 291 -33.99 12.24 -15.28
N ILE A 292 -32.83 12.30 -15.93
CA ILE A 292 -31.51 12.19 -15.31
C ILE A 292 -30.85 13.58 -15.36
N PRO A 293 -30.80 14.31 -14.23
CA PRO A 293 -30.17 15.62 -14.16
C PRO A 293 -28.64 15.48 -14.08
N SER A 294 -27.92 16.28 -14.86
CA SER A 294 -26.45 16.32 -14.95
C SER A 294 -25.83 14.90 -14.97
N PRO A 295 -26.14 14.09 -16.01
CA PRO A 295 -25.62 12.73 -16.13
C PRO A 295 -24.09 12.74 -16.20
N LYS A 296 -23.47 11.68 -15.66
CA LYS A 296 -22.03 11.44 -15.78
C LYS A 296 -21.68 11.11 -17.24
N ILE A 297 -20.59 11.68 -17.73
CA ILE A 297 -19.90 11.33 -18.98
C ILE A 297 -19.53 9.86 -18.91
N GLY A 298 -19.92 9.11 -19.95
CA GLY A 298 -19.77 7.66 -20.00
C GLY A 298 -21.06 6.99 -20.48
N ARG A 299 -21.11 5.68 -20.31
CA ARG A 299 -22.21 4.84 -20.78
C ARG A 299 -23.33 4.77 -19.75
N TRP A 300 -24.55 5.05 -20.18
CA TRP A 300 -25.78 4.87 -19.43
C TRP A 300 -26.59 3.74 -20.04
N ASN A 301 -26.98 2.78 -19.22
CA ASN A 301 -27.79 1.65 -19.66
C ASN A 301 -29.20 1.78 -19.09
N PHE A 302 -30.18 1.39 -19.91
CA PHE A 302 -31.60 1.48 -19.60
C PHE A 302 -32.24 0.10 -19.80
N ALA A 303 -33.04 -0.33 -18.83
CA ALA A 303 -33.90 -1.51 -18.97
C ALA A 303 -35.36 -1.06 -18.88
N ILE A 304 -36.12 -1.36 -19.92
CA ILE A 304 -37.57 -1.14 -19.96
C ILE A 304 -38.25 -2.49 -19.86
N GLU A 305 -39.06 -2.66 -18.84
CA GLU A 305 -39.75 -3.91 -18.55
C GLU A 305 -41.18 -3.67 -18.05
N PHE A 306 -41.97 -4.72 -18.12
CA PHE A 306 -43.37 -4.67 -17.73
C PHE A 306 -43.57 -5.37 -16.39
N VAL A 307 -44.07 -4.64 -15.40
CA VAL A 307 -44.33 -5.19 -14.06
C VAL A 307 -45.78 -5.65 -13.98
N ASN A 308 -46.00 -6.85 -13.41
CA ASN A 308 -47.29 -7.58 -13.35
C ASN A 308 -47.79 -8.16 -14.69
N TRP A 309 -46.89 -8.72 -15.51
CA TRP A 309 -47.26 -9.48 -16.72
C TRP A 309 -48.13 -10.72 -16.43
N GLU A 310 -47.98 -11.35 -15.27
CA GLU A 310 -48.60 -12.65 -14.95
C GLU A 310 -50.14 -12.60 -14.90
N THR A 311 -50.74 -11.43 -14.78
CA THR A 311 -52.21 -11.23 -14.81
C THR A 311 -52.76 -11.00 -16.22
N LEU A 312 -51.90 -10.96 -17.25
CA LEU A 312 -52.28 -10.70 -18.65
C LEU A 312 -52.26 -11.99 -19.49
N ASN A 313 -53.35 -12.22 -20.23
CA ASN A 313 -53.46 -13.31 -21.20
C ASN A 313 -52.31 -13.27 -22.22
N THR A 314 -51.68 -14.44 -22.43
CA THR A 314 -50.41 -14.69 -23.14
C THR A 314 -50.32 -14.32 -24.64
N LYS A 315 -51.28 -13.58 -25.20
CA LYS A 315 -51.35 -13.26 -26.66
C LYS A 315 -51.29 -11.78 -27.03
N GLN A 316 -51.29 -10.85 -26.08
CA GLN A 316 -51.24 -9.41 -26.41
C GLN A 316 -49.78 -8.92 -26.56
N LYS A 317 -49.47 -8.32 -27.72
CA LYS A 317 -48.19 -7.62 -27.96
C LYS A 317 -48.38 -6.16 -27.58
N LEU A 318 -47.68 -5.72 -26.54
CA LEU A 318 -47.66 -4.32 -26.15
C LEU A 318 -46.79 -3.53 -27.14
N ARG A 319 -47.28 -2.38 -27.61
CA ARG A 319 -46.53 -1.44 -28.45
C ARG A 319 -46.45 -0.08 -27.77
N TYR A 320 -45.27 0.52 -27.83
CA TYR A 320 -45.03 1.91 -27.45
C TYR A 320 -44.03 2.54 -28.40
N ASP A 321 -44.10 3.87 -28.51
CA ASP A 321 -43.10 4.69 -29.18
C ASP A 321 -42.20 5.32 -28.12
N LEU A 322 -40.89 5.10 -28.25
CA LEU A 322 -39.91 5.60 -27.30
C LEU A 322 -39.33 6.92 -27.82
N GLU A 323 -39.32 7.96 -27.00
CA GLU A 323 -38.79 9.26 -27.36
C GLU A 323 -37.80 9.72 -26.30
N TRP A 324 -36.63 10.23 -26.70
CA TRP A 324 -35.61 10.73 -25.77
C TRP A 324 -35.11 12.11 -26.16
N HIS A 325 -34.83 12.91 -25.13
CA HIS A 325 -34.31 14.27 -25.23
C HIS A 325 -32.96 14.40 -24.54
N ILE A 326 -32.07 15.17 -25.15
CA ILE A 326 -30.79 15.55 -24.58
C ILE A 326 -30.76 17.07 -24.52
N LEU A 327 -30.61 17.63 -23.32
CA LEU A 327 -30.48 19.07 -23.10
C LEU A 327 -29.02 19.42 -22.84
N GLU A 328 -28.43 20.16 -23.76
CA GLU A 328 -27.05 20.66 -23.66
C GLU A 328 -27.02 22.18 -23.51
N CYS A 329 -26.10 22.67 -22.68
CA CYS A 329 -25.87 24.10 -22.52
C CYS A 329 -24.87 24.63 -23.56
N PRO A 330 -24.98 25.92 -23.92
CA PRO A 330 -24.00 26.57 -24.77
C PRO A 330 -22.61 26.54 -24.13
N LEU A 331 -21.58 26.67 -24.97
CA LEU A 331 -20.19 26.76 -24.50
C LEU A 331 -20.05 27.87 -23.45
N GLY A 332 -19.48 27.53 -22.30
CA GLY A 332 -19.27 28.47 -21.20
C GLY A 332 -20.42 28.56 -20.20
N LYS A 333 -21.54 27.85 -20.43
CA LYS A 333 -22.72 27.86 -19.56
C LYS A 333 -23.06 26.47 -19.03
N ALA A 334 -23.70 26.40 -17.87
CA ALA A 334 -24.13 25.17 -17.22
C ALA A 334 -25.23 25.43 -16.17
N GLY A 335 -25.71 24.36 -15.54
CA GLY A 335 -26.68 24.44 -14.47
C GLY A 335 -28.11 24.63 -14.98
N PRO A 336 -29.09 24.78 -14.07
CA PRO A 336 -30.49 24.83 -14.44
C PRO A 336 -30.75 25.99 -15.40
N ASN A 337 -31.36 25.67 -16.54
CA ASN A 337 -31.60 26.59 -17.66
C ASN A 337 -30.32 27.27 -18.22
N CYS A 338 -29.14 26.67 -18.03
CA CYS A 338 -27.85 27.17 -18.52
C CYS A 338 -27.51 28.58 -18.03
N THR A 339 -27.89 28.90 -16.80
CA THR A 339 -27.76 30.25 -16.22
C THR A 339 -26.39 30.50 -15.60
N TRP A 340 -25.68 29.45 -15.20
CA TRP A 340 -24.41 29.53 -14.49
C TRP A 340 -23.23 29.43 -15.43
N ASP A 341 -22.11 30.08 -15.08
CA ASP A 341 -20.88 30.06 -15.86
C ASP A 341 -20.08 28.77 -15.62
N SER A 342 -19.47 28.26 -16.69
CA SER A 342 -18.69 27.02 -16.71
C SER A 342 -17.39 27.21 -17.49
N HIS A 343 -16.26 26.96 -16.83
CA HIS A 343 -14.93 27.22 -17.38
C HIS A 343 -14.15 25.93 -17.53
N LYS A 344 -13.74 25.61 -18.76
CA LYS A 344 -12.83 24.50 -19.00
C LYS A 344 -11.39 24.92 -18.71
N LEU A 345 -10.74 24.26 -17.76
CA LEU A 345 -9.34 24.50 -17.45
C LEU A 345 -8.44 23.60 -18.29
N LYS A 346 -7.31 24.14 -18.74
CA LYS A 346 -6.31 23.43 -19.53
C LYS A 346 -5.12 23.06 -18.66
N ALA A 347 -4.71 21.80 -18.77
CA ALA A 347 -3.50 21.29 -18.15
C ALA A 347 -2.25 21.93 -18.78
N ILE A 348 -1.39 22.49 -17.95
CA ILE A 348 -0.07 22.99 -18.27
C ILE A 348 0.93 22.18 -17.46
N ARG A 349 1.96 21.65 -18.13
CA ARG A 349 3.05 20.96 -17.42
C ARG A 349 3.94 21.99 -16.72
N SER A 350 4.12 21.80 -15.43
CA SER A 350 5.05 22.60 -14.64
C SER A 350 6.47 22.07 -14.78
N THR A 351 7.45 22.94 -14.58
CA THR A 351 8.86 22.55 -14.40
C THR A 351 9.13 21.94 -13.02
N ASN A 352 8.22 22.15 -12.05
CA ASN A 352 8.33 21.59 -10.71
C ASN A 352 7.86 20.13 -10.67
N LEU A 353 8.77 19.20 -10.35
CA LEU A 353 8.50 17.76 -10.24
C LEU A 353 7.48 17.40 -9.15
N ALA A 354 7.30 18.24 -8.12
CA ALA A 354 6.31 18.02 -7.06
C ALA A 354 4.87 18.37 -7.49
N VAL A 355 4.73 19.29 -8.44
CA VAL A 355 3.44 19.76 -8.98
C VAL A 355 3.46 19.64 -10.51
N PRO A 356 3.48 18.42 -11.06
CA PRO A 356 3.76 18.17 -12.47
C PRO A 356 2.75 18.83 -13.42
N VAL A 357 1.50 19.00 -12.98
CA VAL A 357 0.42 19.56 -13.80
C VAL A 357 -0.34 20.61 -13.02
N VAL A 358 -0.56 21.75 -13.67
CA VAL A 358 -1.32 22.88 -13.15
C VAL A 358 -2.40 23.24 -14.17
N TYR A 359 -3.60 23.57 -13.72
CA TYR A 359 -4.74 23.86 -14.58
C TYR A 359 -5.06 25.36 -14.60
N PHE A 360 -5.24 25.92 -15.80
CA PHE A 360 -5.56 27.34 -15.97
C PHE A 360 -6.74 27.58 -16.91
N PRO A 361 -7.51 28.66 -16.72
CA PRO A 361 -8.56 29.06 -17.64
C PRO A 361 -8.00 29.43 -19.02
N ASN A 362 -8.65 28.97 -20.09
CA ASN A 362 -8.15 29.10 -21.47
C ASN A 362 -7.95 30.55 -21.95
N TYR A 363 -8.69 31.52 -21.40
CA TYR A 363 -8.68 32.93 -21.84
C TYR A 363 -7.63 33.79 -21.14
N LEU A 364 -7.03 33.33 -20.03
CA LEU A 364 -5.98 34.07 -19.29
C LEU A 364 -4.57 33.79 -19.85
N ARG A 365 -4.40 33.91 -21.17
CA ARG A 365 -3.11 33.71 -21.84
C ARG A 365 -2.20 34.92 -21.58
N GLY A 366 -1.24 34.80 -20.66
CA GLY A 366 -0.20 35.83 -20.46
C GLY A 366 0.29 36.05 -19.02
N MET A 367 -0.29 35.38 -18.01
CA MET A 367 0.22 35.46 -16.63
C MET A 367 1.51 34.63 -16.45
N PRO A 368 2.41 35.03 -15.52
CA PRO A 368 3.65 34.31 -15.29
C PRO A 368 3.38 32.84 -14.96
N LEU A 369 4.01 31.93 -15.72
CA LEU A 369 3.86 30.46 -15.69
C LEU A 369 4.16 29.78 -14.32
N GLY A 370 4.43 30.55 -13.26
CA GLY A 370 5.05 30.06 -12.03
C GLY A 370 4.12 29.58 -10.92
N SER A 371 2.94 30.19 -10.70
CA SER A 371 2.16 29.95 -9.46
C SER A 371 0.96 29.02 -9.61
N GLY A 372 0.32 28.94 -10.77
CA GLY A 372 -0.92 28.14 -10.90
C GLY A 372 -2.19 28.78 -10.37
N GLU A 373 -2.09 29.99 -9.87
CA GLU A 373 -3.17 30.72 -9.21
C GLU A 373 -3.85 31.68 -10.19
N PHE A 374 -5.18 31.77 -10.13
CA PHE A 374 -5.97 32.73 -10.90
C PHE A 374 -7.07 33.37 -10.03
N PRO A 375 -7.41 34.65 -10.25
CA PRO A 375 -8.48 35.32 -9.51
C PRO A 375 -9.85 34.76 -9.91
N LEU A 376 -10.76 34.61 -8.94
CA LEU A 376 -12.11 34.07 -9.17
C LEU A 376 -13.09 35.14 -9.63
N GLU A 377 -12.98 36.37 -9.12
CA GLU A 377 -13.94 37.48 -9.31
C GLU A 377 -14.38 37.69 -10.77
N PRO A 378 -13.48 37.73 -11.78
CA PRO A 378 -13.90 37.91 -13.17
C PRO A 378 -14.61 36.69 -13.77
N LEU A 379 -14.56 35.53 -13.09
CA LEU A 379 -15.03 34.24 -13.61
C LEU A 379 -16.34 33.79 -12.96
N LEU A 380 -16.75 34.45 -11.88
CA LEU A 380 -17.95 34.11 -11.13
C LEU A 380 -19.21 34.43 -11.91
N THR A 381 -20.21 33.56 -11.75
CA THR A 381 -21.56 33.80 -12.28
C THR A 381 -22.14 35.07 -11.69
N ASN A 382 -22.58 35.98 -12.58
CA ASN A 382 -23.20 37.23 -12.18
C ASN A 382 -24.62 37.01 -11.62
N ILE A 383 -24.82 37.33 -10.34
CA ILE A 383 -26.13 37.27 -9.69
C ILE A 383 -26.88 38.57 -10.01
N SER A 384 -27.55 38.61 -11.17
CA SER A 384 -28.54 39.67 -11.42
C SER A 384 -29.84 39.35 -10.64
N SER A 385 -30.28 40.31 -9.83
CA SER A 385 -31.34 40.19 -8.80
C SER A 385 -32.76 39.89 -9.31
N LYS A 386 -32.96 39.51 -10.57
CA LYS A 386 -34.30 39.37 -11.17
C LYS A 386 -34.68 37.98 -11.69
N VAL A 387 -33.78 37.00 -11.73
CA VAL A 387 -34.06 35.70 -12.40
C VAL A 387 -33.85 34.45 -11.53
N LEU A 388 -33.10 34.54 -10.43
CA LEU A 388 -32.86 33.38 -9.55
C LEU A 388 -33.66 33.53 -8.26
N GLN A 389 -34.57 32.59 -7.99
CA GLN A 389 -35.31 32.44 -6.72
C GLN A 389 -34.40 32.08 -5.51
N SER A 390 -33.07 32.06 -5.68
CA SER A 390 -32.10 31.64 -4.67
C SER A 390 -30.98 32.67 -4.47
N ASP A 391 -30.62 32.93 -3.21
CA ASP A 391 -29.52 33.83 -2.78
C ASP A 391 -28.10 33.36 -3.18
N PHE A 392 -28.00 32.28 -3.96
CA PHE A 392 -26.75 31.62 -4.31
C PHE A 392 -26.63 31.40 -5.81
N ALA A 393 -25.42 31.53 -6.34
CA ALA A 393 -25.04 31.08 -7.67
C ALA A 393 -23.96 30.02 -7.60
N TRP A 394 -23.85 29.25 -8.68
CA TRP A 394 -22.76 28.32 -8.90
C TRP A 394 -21.85 28.82 -10.01
N THR A 395 -20.58 28.51 -9.91
CA THR A 395 -19.60 28.66 -10.98
C THR A 395 -18.86 27.32 -11.12
N TYR A 396 -18.78 26.78 -12.33
CA TYR A 396 -18.17 25.48 -12.57
C TYR A 396 -16.80 25.59 -13.22
N PHE A 397 -15.91 24.68 -12.84
CA PHE A 397 -14.60 24.48 -13.42
C PHE A 397 -14.45 23.02 -13.81
N VAL A 398 -14.20 22.76 -15.09
CA VAL A 398 -14.08 21.42 -15.64
C VAL A 398 -12.62 21.14 -15.94
N VAL A 399 -12.07 20.09 -15.32
CA VAL A 399 -10.69 19.63 -15.52
C VAL A 399 -10.66 18.22 -16.06
N ASN A 400 -9.65 17.89 -16.87
CA ASN A 400 -9.46 16.54 -17.38
C ASN A 400 -8.14 15.97 -16.87
N VAL A 401 -8.21 14.92 -16.06
CA VAL A 401 -7.04 14.22 -15.51
C VAL A 401 -6.56 13.22 -16.55
N PRO A 402 -5.34 13.36 -17.09
CA PRO A 402 -4.81 12.44 -18.08
C PRO A 402 -4.37 11.10 -17.44
N PRO A 403 -4.30 10.01 -18.22
CA PRO A 403 -3.97 8.67 -17.72
C PRO A 403 -2.70 8.62 -16.87
N LEU A 404 -1.61 9.26 -17.33
CA LEU A 404 -0.33 9.30 -16.63
C LEU A 404 -0.40 9.88 -15.21
N GLU A 405 -1.38 10.75 -14.95
CA GLU A 405 -1.55 11.49 -13.70
C GLU A 405 -2.66 10.91 -12.82
N ALA A 406 -3.40 9.88 -13.29
CA ALA A 406 -4.53 9.27 -12.59
C ALA A 406 -4.13 8.50 -11.31
N GLY A 407 -2.83 8.33 -11.07
CA GLY A 407 -2.28 7.78 -9.83
C GLY A 407 -1.84 8.85 -8.81
N LYS A 408 -2.05 10.14 -9.10
CA LYS A 408 -1.66 11.25 -8.22
C LYS A 408 -2.88 11.94 -7.64
N ASN A 409 -2.67 13.03 -6.88
CA ASN A 409 -3.71 13.67 -6.10
C ASN A 409 -4.17 14.96 -6.78
N LEU A 410 -5.48 15.12 -6.97
CA LEU A 410 -6.07 16.38 -7.43
C LEU A 410 -6.13 17.35 -6.25
N HIS A 411 -5.42 18.46 -6.38
CA HIS A 411 -5.28 19.50 -5.37
C HIS A 411 -6.02 20.75 -5.80
N ILE A 412 -6.93 21.22 -4.96
CA ILE A 412 -7.72 22.44 -5.14
C ILE A 412 -7.46 23.34 -3.95
N GLN A 413 -6.98 24.55 -4.21
CA GLN A 413 -6.67 25.53 -3.18
C GLN A 413 -7.39 26.84 -3.46
N LEU A 414 -7.94 27.45 -2.40
CA LEU A 414 -8.55 28.78 -2.40
C LEU A 414 -7.82 29.64 -1.37
N ARG A 415 -7.47 30.87 -1.73
CA ARG A 415 -6.80 31.84 -0.85
C ARG A 415 -7.44 33.21 -0.97
N SER A 416 -7.71 33.84 0.16
CA SER A 416 -8.33 35.16 0.25
C SER A 416 -7.81 35.92 1.48
N ASP A 417 -7.76 37.24 1.41
CA ASP A 417 -7.40 38.10 2.56
C ASP A 417 -8.49 38.12 3.64
N LYS A 418 -9.72 37.77 3.25
CA LYS A 418 -10.91 37.67 4.12
C LYS A 418 -11.35 36.21 4.27
N LYS A 419 -12.24 35.95 5.22
CA LYS A 419 -12.89 34.65 5.40
C LYS A 419 -13.53 34.17 4.11
N ILE A 420 -13.12 32.99 3.63
CA ILE A 420 -13.63 32.37 2.42
C ILE A 420 -15.12 32.03 2.61
N ALA A 421 -15.96 32.50 1.70
CA ALA A 421 -17.42 32.34 1.72
C ALA A 421 -17.92 31.49 0.54
N TYR A 422 -17.17 30.44 0.18
CA TYR A 422 -17.47 29.53 -0.92
C TYR A 422 -17.71 28.11 -0.38
N GLU A 423 -18.74 27.44 -0.88
CA GLU A 423 -18.88 25.99 -0.76
C GLU A 423 -18.29 25.34 -2.03
N THR A 424 -17.41 24.36 -1.87
CA THR A 424 -16.73 23.66 -2.97
C THR A 424 -17.25 22.24 -3.09
N TYR A 425 -17.67 21.84 -4.28
CA TYR A 425 -18.14 20.49 -4.59
C TYR A 425 -17.33 19.93 -5.76
N ALA A 426 -17.09 18.62 -5.75
CA ALA A 426 -16.40 17.92 -6.84
C ALA A 426 -17.17 16.66 -7.23
N ARG A 427 -17.20 16.36 -8.52
CA ARG A 427 -17.84 15.17 -9.08
C ARG A 427 -17.06 14.65 -10.28
N PHE A 428 -16.83 13.35 -10.31
CA PHE A 428 -16.23 12.64 -11.43
C PHE A 428 -17.27 12.37 -12.52
N GLY A 429 -16.90 12.64 -13.76
CA GLY A 429 -17.72 12.45 -14.95
C GLY A 429 -18.85 13.47 -15.12
N GLY A 430 -19.20 14.29 -14.13
CA GLY A 430 -20.35 15.19 -14.24
C GLY A 430 -20.17 16.49 -13.46
N LEU A 431 -21.14 17.40 -13.60
CA LEU A 431 -21.16 18.63 -12.80
C LEU A 431 -21.82 18.35 -11.44
N PRO A 432 -21.25 18.86 -10.33
CA PRO A 432 -21.84 18.69 -9.02
C PRO A 432 -23.08 19.57 -8.83
N SER A 433 -24.00 19.09 -8.01
CA SER A 433 -25.19 19.82 -7.53
C SER A 433 -25.41 19.52 -6.06
N LEU A 434 -26.36 20.19 -5.40
CA LEU A 434 -26.68 19.92 -3.99
C LEU A 434 -27.11 18.47 -3.73
N ASN A 435 -27.71 17.83 -4.73
CA ASN A 435 -28.24 16.46 -4.63
C ASN A 435 -27.30 15.43 -5.27
N SER A 436 -26.22 15.85 -5.93
CA SER A 436 -25.31 14.95 -6.63
C SER A 436 -23.87 15.46 -6.63
N TRP A 437 -23.04 14.89 -5.77
CA TRP A 437 -21.62 15.21 -5.60
C TRP A 437 -20.87 13.96 -5.15
N ASP A 438 -19.56 13.90 -5.43
CA ASP A 438 -18.68 12.83 -4.91
C ASP A 438 -17.93 13.32 -3.67
N TYR A 439 -17.47 14.59 -3.66
CA TYR A 439 -16.84 15.23 -2.50
C TYR A 439 -17.35 16.66 -2.32
N TYR A 440 -17.39 17.15 -1.08
CA TYR A 440 -17.79 18.52 -0.80
C TYR A 440 -17.12 19.10 0.45
N TYR A 441 -17.01 20.43 0.44
CA TYR A 441 -16.56 21.24 1.55
C TYR A 441 -17.43 22.49 1.64
N SER A 442 -18.18 22.64 2.74
CA SER A 442 -18.98 23.86 2.99
C SER A 442 -18.40 24.68 4.14
N ASN A 443 -18.05 24.01 5.24
CA ASN A 443 -17.38 24.60 6.40
C ASN A 443 -16.60 23.49 7.14
N GLN A 444 -15.90 23.85 8.22
CA GLN A 444 -15.09 22.89 8.99
C GLN A 444 -15.91 21.74 9.62
N THR A 445 -17.21 21.95 9.89
CA THR A 445 -18.08 20.97 10.55
C THR A 445 -18.93 20.15 9.57
N SER A 446 -19.06 20.58 8.31
CA SER A 446 -19.87 20.01 7.25
C SER A 446 -19.01 19.91 5.97
N SER A 447 -18.32 18.78 5.89
CA SER A 447 -17.45 18.41 4.79
C SER A 447 -17.39 16.88 4.65
N SER A 448 -16.92 16.38 3.51
CA SER A 448 -16.65 14.96 3.28
C SER A 448 -15.35 14.47 3.93
N ASN A 449 -14.86 15.10 5.01
CA ASN A 449 -13.57 14.78 5.66
C ASN A 449 -13.50 13.39 6.31
N ASN A 450 -14.64 12.75 6.55
CA ASN A 450 -14.66 11.37 7.02
C ASN A 450 -14.39 10.36 5.89
N ASP A 451 -14.40 10.80 4.62
CA ASP A 451 -13.98 9.98 3.49
C ASP A 451 -12.46 9.99 3.38
N PHE A 452 -11.82 8.83 3.46
CA PHE A 452 -10.37 8.69 3.43
C PHE A 452 -9.76 9.03 2.06
N MET A 453 -10.56 9.12 0.99
CA MET A 453 -10.12 9.54 -0.34
C MET A 453 -10.10 11.07 -0.51
N PHE A 454 -10.60 11.82 0.48
CA PHE A 454 -10.68 13.26 0.45
C PHE A 454 -10.21 13.87 1.76
N LYS A 455 -9.25 14.78 1.72
CA LYS A 455 -8.77 15.47 2.93
C LYS A 455 -8.66 16.95 2.70
N PHE A 456 -9.02 17.71 3.73
CA PHE A 456 -8.68 19.11 3.83
C PHE A 456 -7.55 19.30 4.87
N TYR A 457 -6.56 20.13 4.56
CA TYR A 457 -5.38 20.29 5.42
C TYR A 457 -5.41 21.56 6.28
N THR A 458 -6.17 22.58 5.89
CA THR A 458 -6.02 23.92 6.47
C THR A 458 -7.12 24.26 7.47
N GLN A 459 -6.69 24.81 8.62
CA GLN A 459 -7.54 25.27 9.73
C GLN A 459 -7.76 26.80 9.73
N GLN A 460 -7.20 27.51 8.75
CA GLN A 460 -7.32 28.97 8.62
C GLN A 460 -8.58 29.34 7.83
N GLU A 461 -9.32 30.35 8.28
CA GLU A 461 -10.55 30.78 7.59
C GLU A 461 -10.29 31.49 6.24
N THR A 462 -9.04 31.87 5.99
CA THR A 462 -8.55 32.61 4.80
C THR A 462 -8.01 31.70 3.69
N GLN A 463 -7.80 30.41 3.98
CA GLN A 463 -7.23 29.46 3.03
C GLN A 463 -7.92 28.10 3.14
N VAL A 464 -8.33 27.55 2.00
CA VAL A 464 -8.93 26.22 1.89
C VAL A 464 -8.02 25.37 1.00
N ASP A 465 -7.53 24.24 1.53
CA ASP A 465 -6.66 23.30 0.82
C ASP A 465 -7.28 21.91 0.79
N LEU A 466 -7.74 21.48 -0.39
CA LEU A 466 -8.47 20.24 -0.61
C LEU A 466 -7.65 19.28 -1.48
N TYR A 467 -7.66 18.01 -1.10
CA TYR A 467 -7.03 16.93 -1.86
C TYR A 467 -8.03 15.81 -2.12
N ILE A 468 -8.17 15.41 -3.38
CA ILE A 468 -8.80 14.15 -3.79
C ILE A 468 -7.66 13.20 -4.14
N PHE A 469 -7.48 12.14 -3.35
CA PHE A 469 -6.35 11.23 -3.53
C PHE A 469 -6.58 10.27 -4.68
N TYR A 470 -5.51 9.94 -5.41
CA TYR A 470 -5.54 9.01 -6.54
C TYR A 470 -6.75 9.27 -7.46
N ALA A 471 -6.78 10.49 -8.01
CA ALA A 471 -7.90 10.98 -8.78
C ALA A 471 -8.06 10.15 -10.06
N ARG A 472 -9.28 9.63 -10.30
CA ARG A 472 -9.60 8.83 -11.48
C ARG A 472 -9.26 9.57 -12.76
N GLU A 473 -8.77 8.82 -13.75
CA GLU A 473 -8.60 9.32 -15.12
C GLU A 473 -9.94 9.81 -15.67
N GLY A 474 -9.93 10.98 -16.32
CA GLY A 474 -11.10 11.53 -16.99
C GLY A 474 -11.51 12.90 -16.47
N THR A 475 -12.76 13.26 -16.77
CA THR A 475 -13.26 14.61 -16.52
C THR A 475 -13.79 14.75 -15.10
N TRP A 476 -13.33 15.78 -14.39
CA TRP A 476 -13.81 16.18 -13.07
C TRP A 476 -14.49 17.55 -13.16
N GLY A 477 -15.71 17.65 -12.64
CA GLY A 477 -16.44 18.90 -12.46
C GLY A 477 -16.25 19.41 -11.04
N ILE A 478 -15.73 20.63 -10.90
CA ILE A 478 -15.59 21.35 -9.64
C ILE A 478 -16.62 22.49 -9.65
N GLY A 479 -17.51 22.53 -8.66
CA GLY A 479 -18.51 23.58 -8.51
C GLY A 479 -18.23 24.44 -7.29
N LEU A 480 -18.15 25.74 -7.49
CA LEU A 480 -18.10 26.73 -6.41
C LEU A 480 -19.48 27.36 -6.24
N ARG A 481 -20.09 27.19 -5.08
CA ARG A 481 -21.35 27.84 -4.72
C ARG A 481 -21.07 29.03 -3.82
N HIS A 482 -21.58 30.20 -4.19
CA HIS A 482 -21.31 31.46 -3.53
C HIS A 482 -22.55 32.35 -3.46
N LYS A 483 -22.53 33.32 -2.54
CA LYS A 483 -23.55 34.38 -2.43
C LYS A 483 -23.20 35.58 -3.32
N ALA A 484 -24.08 36.59 -3.34
CA ALA A 484 -23.78 37.88 -3.95
C ALA A 484 -22.56 38.53 -3.29
N SER A 485 -21.61 38.99 -4.11
CA SER A 485 -20.38 39.68 -3.71
C SER A 485 -19.48 38.90 -2.73
N PRO A 486 -18.94 37.73 -3.13
CA PRO A 486 -17.96 37.02 -2.31
C PRO A 486 -16.63 37.81 -2.22
N PRO A 487 -15.77 37.51 -1.24
CA PRO A 487 -14.48 38.19 -1.06
C PRO A 487 -13.50 37.86 -2.19
N ASP A 488 -12.56 38.79 -2.43
CA ASP A 488 -11.48 38.63 -3.40
C ASP A 488 -10.65 37.37 -3.12
N THR A 489 -10.82 36.35 -3.97
CA THR A 489 -10.30 35.00 -3.76
C THR A 489 -9.56 34.50 -5.00
N THR A 490 -8.39 33.93 -4.77
CA THR A 490 -7.61 33.24 -5.79
C THR A 490 -7.81 31.74 -5.68
N MET A 491 -7.87 31.06 -6.82
CA MET A 491 -8.00 29.61 -6.91
C MET A 491 -6.78 29.03 -7.63
N SER A 492 -6.28 27.88 -7.15
CA SER A 492 -5.35 27.03 -7.89
C SER A 492 -5.86 25.60 -7.95
N VAL A 493 -5.73 24.99 -9.14
CA VAL A 493 -6.06 23.59 -9.37
C VAL A 493 -4.84 22.90 -9.98
N SER A 494 -4.41 21.81 -9.37
CA SER A 494 -3.16 21.14 -9.74
C SER A 494 -3.20 19.65 -9.45
N ILE A 495 -2.32 18.88 -10.10
CA ILE A 495 -2.03 17.50 -9.71
C ILE A 495 -0.74 17.51 -8.89
N LYS A 496 -0.79 16.93 -7.69
CA LYS A 496 0.36 16.77 -6.79
C LYS A 496 0.71 15.30 -6.61
N THR A 497 2.00 15.00 -6.69
CA THR A 497 2.51 13.62 -6.52
C THR A 497 2.19 13.09 -5.12
N CYS A 498 2.55 13.83 -4.08
CA CYS A 498 2.25 13.46 -2.70
C CYS A 498 1.33 14.49 -2.03
N PRO A 499 0.45 14.04 -1.13
CA PRO A 499 -0.42 14.94 -0.41
C PRO A 499 0.38 15.74 0.61
N ASN A 500 0.17 17.06 0.63
CA ASN A 500 0.80 18.01 1.56
C ASN A 500 2.31 17.78 1.80
N GLU A 501 3.07 17.38 0.76
CA GLU A 501 4.50 17.07 0.87
C GLU A 501 4.83 16.07 2.00
N CYS A 502 3.96 15.05 2.17
CA CYS A 502 4.05 14.07 3.25
C CYS A 502 4.06 14.69 4.65
N SER A 503 3.35 15.81 4.80
CA SER A 503 3.21 16.59 6.03
C SER A 503 4.55 17.00 6.66
N GLY A 504 5.64 17.04 5.87
CA GLY A 504 6.99 17.30 6.38
C GLY A 504 7.59 16.17 7.25
N HIS A 505 6.97 14.99 7.28
CA HIS A 505 7.34 13.86 8.14
C HIS A 505 7.62 12.57 7.35
N GLY A 506 8.12 12.74 6.13
CA GLY A 506 8.49 11.64 5.26
C GLY A 506 9.05 12.11 3.92
N LYS A 507 9.34 11.15 3.05
CA LYS A 507 9.82 11.40 1.68
C LYS A 507 8.72 11.10 0.67
N CYS A 508 8.55 12.02 -0.27
CA CYS A 508 7.64 11.82 -1.39
C CYS A 508 8.30 10.96 -2.47
N ASN A 509 7.69 9.82 -2.78
CA ASN A 509 8.16 8.91 -3.81
C ASN A 509 7.06 8.68 -4.84
N SER A 510 7.45 8.18 -6.02
CA SER A 510 6.52 7.74 -7.04
C SER A 510 6.98 6.43 -7.68
N ASP A 511 6.02 5.66 -8.19
CA ASP A 511 6.26 4.42 -8.92
C ASP A 511 5.24 4.30 -10.06
N TYR A 512 5.50 3.40 -11.02
CA TYR A 512 4.65 3.16 -12.18
C TYR A 512 3.75 1.93 -11.97
N ASP A 513 2.60 1.89 -12.63
CA ASP A 513 1.87 0.63 -12.83
C ASP A 513 2.68 -0.33 -13.71
N GLY A 514 2.25 -1.59 -13.76
CA GLY A 514 2.87 -2.58 -14.64
C GLY A 514 2.71 -2.31 -16.13
N SER A 515 1.71 -1.51 -16.54
CA SER A 515 1.60 -1.04 -17.92
C SER A 515 2.51 0.16 -18.21
N HIS A 516 3.11 0.77 -17.18
CA HIS A 516 3.89 2.00 -17.25
C HIS A 516 3.13 3.22 -17.81
N LEU A 517 1.80 3.17 -17.78
CA LEU A 517 0.92 4.23 -18.29
C LEU A 517 0.46 5.19 -17.20
N THR A 518 0.55 4.80 -15.93
CA THR A 518 0.10 5.59 -14.77
C THR A 518 1.22 5.72 -13.73
N ILE A 519 1.42 6.93 -13.22
CA ILE A 519 2.35 7.20 -12.11
C ILE A 519 1.56 7.36 -10.82
N TYR A 520 1.93 6.60 -9.80
CA TYR A 520 1.37 6.73 -8.45
C TYR A 520 2.36 7.41 -7.53
N GLY A 521 1.88 8.41 -6.79
CA GLY A 521 2.66 9.06 -5.74
C GLY A 521 2.27 8.55 -4.36
N PHE A 522 3.25 8.34 -3.49
CA PHE A 522 3.04 7.88 -2.12
C PHE A 522 4.09 8.42 -1.17
N CYS A 523 3.75 8.49 0.11
CA CYS A 523 4.65 8.94 1.15
C CYS A 523 5.36 7.79 1.85
N TYR A 524 6.68 7.92 1.99
CA TYR A 524 7.49 7.08 2.87
C TYR A 524 7.70 7.81 4.20
N CYS A 525 6.94 7.44 5.22
CA CYS A 525 6.97 8.13 6.50
C CYS A 525 8.23 7.84 7.31
N ASP A 526 8.61 8.82 8.12
CA ASP A 526 9.68 8.70 9.08
C ASP A 526 9.31 7.74 10.23
N GLN A 527 10.24 7.54 11.16
CA GLN A 527 10.05 6.55 12.24
C GLN A 527 9.00 6.94 13.27
N ASN A 528 8.67 8.23 13.39
CA ASN A 528 7.75 8.72 14.40
C ASN A 528 6.33 8.90 13.87
N TYR A 529 6.17 8.90 12.54
CA TYR A 529 4.95 9.29 11.87
C TYR A 529 4.42 8.17 10.99
N GLY A 530 3.12 8.19 10.76
CA GLY A 530 2.39 7.20 9.98
C GLY A 530 1.13 7.80 9.38
N GLY A 531 0.34 6.95 8.73
CA GLY A 531 -0.73 7.36 7.83
C GLY A 531 -0.24 7.54 6.39
N PHE A 532 -1.16 7.59 5.44
CA PHE A 532 -0.88 7.70 4.00
C PHE A 532 -0.11 9.00 3.61
N ASP A 533 -0.22 10.05 4.43
CA ASP A 533 0.42 11.36 4.25
C ASP A 533 1.37 11.72 5.40
N CYS A 534 1.69 10.75 6.27
CA CYS A 534 2.56 10.91 7.43
C CYS A 534 2.12 11.98 8.45
N SER A 535 0.83 12.35 8.48
CA SER A 535 0.34 13.35 9.43
C SER A 535 0.13 12.81 10.85
N ILE A 536 0.09 11.49 11.04
CA ILE A 536 -0.27 10.88 12.33
C ILE A 536 0.99 10.54 13.11
N GLN A 537 1.16 11.15 14.28
CA GLN A 537 2.22 10.78 15.20
C GLN A 537 1.94 9.40 15.81
N THR A 538 2.83 8.45 15.53
CA THR A 538 2.73 7.06 15.98
C THR A 538 3.65 6.73 17.15
N VAL A 539 4.75 7.47 17.30
CA VAL A 539 5.70 7.38 18.43
C VAL A 539 5.99 8.79 18.91
N SER A 540 5.93 9.00 20.22
CA SER A 540 6.23 10.32 20.79
C SER A 540 7.74 10.61 20.77
N PRO A 541 8.18 11.88 20.73
CA PRO A 541 9.61 12.20 20.65
C PRO A 541 10.36 11.77 21.92
N LYS A 542 9.69 11.82 23.08
CA LYS A 542 10.24 11.35 24.36
C LYS A 542 10.52 9.84 24.34
N GLU A 543 9.58 9.06 23.80
CA GLU A 543 9.76 7.61 23.64
C GLU A 543 10.90 7.31 22.66
N GLN A 544 10.99 8.05 21.55
CA GLN A 544 12.09 7.88 20.59
C GLN A 544 13.46 8.13 21.22
N ILE A 545 13.60 9.19 22.02
CA ILE A 545 14.86 9.46 22.74
C ILE A 545 15.23 8.29 23.65
N ILE A 546 14.28 7.74 24.39
CA ILE A 546 14.53 6.56 25.25
C ILE A 546 14.94 5.35 24.40
N HIS A 547 14.24 5.11 23.29
CA HIS A 547 14.57 4.01 22.37
C HIS A 547 16.00 4.15 21.82
N SER A 548 16.36 5.34 21.33
CA SER A 548 17.69 5.64 20.79
C SER A 548 18.78 5.54 21.86
N VAL A 549 18.59 6.19 23.02
CA VAL A 549 19.56 6.17 24.12
C VAL A 549 19.81 4.76 24.62
N LEU A 550 18.77 3.93 24.80
CA LEU A 550 18.95 2.55 25.24
C LEU A 550 19.78 1.74 24.23
N LEU A 551 19.47 1.91 22.94
CA LEU A 551 20.13 1.20 21.83
C LEU A 551 21.59 1.61 21.67
N VAL A 552 21.89 2.90 21.74
CA VAL A 552 23.26 3.44 21.64
C VAL A 552 24.06 3.13 22.90
N ALA A 553 23.51 3.41 24.09
CA ALA A 553 24.24 3.26 25.36
C ALA A 553 24.55 1.79 25.69
N SER A 554 23.70 0.84 25.28
CA SER A 554 23.96 -0.60 25.49
C SER A 554 25.26 -1.09 24.83
N ASN A 555 25.73 -0.42 23.77
CA ASN A 555 27.00 -0.73 23.11
C ASN A 555 28.24 -0.39 23.95
N ALA A 556 28.10 0.44 24.99
CA ALA A 556 29.17 0.68 25.96
C ALA A 556 29.56 -0.60 26.72
N ALA A 557 28.72 -1.65 26.72
CA ALA A 557 29.08 -2.96 27.26
C ALA A 557 30.32 -3.56 26.60
N SER A 558 30.64 -3.19 25.35
CA SER A 558 31.87 -3.56 24.64
C SER A 558 33.16 -3.11 25.34
N LEU A 559 33.08 -2.07 26.19
CA LEU A 559 34.22 -1.58 26.96
C LEU A 559 34.71 -2.63 27.97
N LEU A 560 33.82 -3.50 28.47
CA LEU A 560 34.20 -4.55 29.42
C LEU A 560 35.22 -5.54 28.83
N PRO A 561 34.95 -6.25 27.72
CA PRO A 561 35.93 -7.13 27.10
C PRO A 561 37.12 -6.35 26.51
N ALA A 562 36.93 -5.12 26.03
CA ALA A 562 38.02 -4.29 25.51
C ALA A 562 39.06 -3.94 26.59
N LEU A 563 38.61 -3.36 27.71
CA LEU A 563 39.50 -2.98 28.82
C LEU A 563 40.18 -4.20 29.45
N TRP A 564 39.49 -5.34 29.52
CA TRP A 564 40.10 -6.58 29.99
C TRP A 564 41.18 -7.08 29.02
N SER A 565 40.92 -7.07 27.71
CA SER A 565 41.89 -7.47 26.68
C SER A 565 43.14 -6.58 26.73
N LEU A 566 42.95 -5.27 26.92
CA LEU A 566 44.05 -4.32 27.10
C LEU A 566 44.89 -4.64 28.34
N ARG A 567 44.26 -4.96 29.48
CA ARG A 567 44.97 -5.40 30.70
C ARG A 567 45.78 -6.68 30.48
N GLN A 568 45.31 -7.57 29.62
CA GLN A 568 46.01 -8.81 29.25
C GLN A 568 47.04 -8.62 28.13
N LYS A 569 47.27 -7.38 27.67
CA LYS A 569 48.14 -7.04 26.53
C LYS A 569 47.75 -7.71 25.21
N ALA A 570 46.46 -8.01 25.06
CA ALA A 570 45.85 -8.57 23.86
C ALA A 570 45.35 -7.43 22.96
N TYR A 571 46.28 -6.79 22.24
CA TYR A 571 46.01 -5.55 21.51
C TYR A 571 45.04 -5.72 20.34
N ALA A 572 45.11 -6.86 19.63
CA ALA A 572 44.22 -7.12 18.49
C ALA A 572 42.76 -7.22 18.96
N GLU A 573 42.51 -7.99 20.01
CA GLU A 573 41.19 -8.15 20.61
C GLU A 573 40.67 -6.84 21.19
N TRP A 574 41.54 -6.06 21.85
CA TRP A 574 41.19 -4.72 22.35
C TRP A 574 40.68 -3.81 21.21
N VAL A 575 41.42 -3.70 20.11
CA VAL A 575 41.01 -2.87 18.95
C VAL A 575 39.69 -3.37 18.39
N ILE A 576 39.53 -4.69 18.21
CA ILE A 576 38.31 -5.27 17.64
C ILE A 576 37.08 -4.98 18.50
N PHE A 577 37.15 -5.19 19.81
CA PHE A 577 36.02 -4.89 20.71
C PHE A 577 35.69 -3.40 20.78
N MET A 578 36.71 -2.53 20.81
CA MET A 578 36.51 -1.08 20.77
C MET A 578 35.85 -0.63 19.47
N CYS A 579 36.39 -1.06 18.33
CA CYS A 579 35.85 -0.72 17.02
C CYS A 579 34.43 -1.25 16.85
N SER A 580 34.16 -2.50 17.25
CA SER A 580 32.83 -3.12 17.22
C SER A 580 31.80 -2.30 18.00
N GLY A 581 32.12 -1.91 19.23
CA GLY A 581 31.23 -1.11 20.08
C GLY A 581 30.97 0.30 19.53
N ILE A 582 32.03 0.98 19.08
CA ILE A 582 31.92 2.34 18.52
C ILE A 582 31.12 2.32 17.22
N SER A 583 31.45 1.42 16.29
CA SER A 583 30.74 1.34 15.01
C SER A 583 29.28 0.98 15.19
N SER A 584 28.97 0.04 16.09
CA SER A 584 27.60 -0.35 16.42
C SER A 584 26.82 0.80 17.07
N GLY A 585 27.43 1.51 18.03
CA GLY A 585 26.80 2.69 18.65
C GLY A 585 26.48 3.80 17.65
N ILE A 586 27.42 4.12 16.75
CA ILE A 586 27.21 5.12 15.68
C ILE A 586 26.17 4.63 14.67
N TYR A 587 26.19 3.34 14.32
CA TYR A 587 25.19 2.73 13.46
C TYR A 587 23.78 2.88 14.04
N HIS A 588 23.57 2.58 15.32
CA HIS A 588 22.27 2.68 15.96
C HIS A 588 21.80 4.12 16.20
N ALA A 589 22.71 5.07 16.41
CA ALA A 589 22.38 6.49 16.42
C ALA A 589 21.86 6.94 15.04
N CYS A 590 22.49 6.46 13.96
CA CYS A 590 22.05 6.72 12.59
C CYS A 590 20.72 6.00 12.27
N ASP A 591 20.56 4.75 12.72
CA ASP A 591 19.35 3.94 12.50
C ASP A 591 18.14 4.46 13.29
N ALA A 592 18.33 5.22 14.38
CA ALA A 592 17.25 5.90 15.10
C ALA A 592 16.82 7.24 14.49
N GLY A 593 17.51 7.70 13.44
CA GLY A 593 17.22 8.95 12.74
C GLY A 593 17.87 10.20 13.34
N ASP A 594 18.85 10.06 14.24
CA ASP A 594 19.49 11.19 14.92
C ASP A 594 20.60 11.81 14.05
N TRP A 595 21.69 11.07 13.79
CA TRP A 595 22.84 11.56 13.01
C TRP A 595 23.66 10.40 12.42
N CYS A 596 24.13 10.57 11.19
CA CYS A 596 24.92 9.56 10.47
C CYS A 596 26.31 10.11 10.11
N LEU A 597 27.37 9.58 10.73
CA LEU A 597 28.77 9.93 10.41
C LEU A 597 29.19 9.49 9.00
N LEU A 598 28.74 8.30 8.60
CA LEU A 598 29.02 7.65 7.32
C LEU A 598 27.70 7.21 6.68
N SER A 599 27.76 6.75 5.43
CA SER A 599 26.57 6.20 4.78
C SER A 599 26.03 5.02 5.59
N TYR A 600 24.69 4.90 5.65
CA TYR A 600 24.00 3.85 6.40
C TYR A 600 24.51 2.44 6.03
N TYR A 601 24.80 2.23 4.74
CA TYR A 601 25.33 0.95 4.26
C TYR A 601 26.70 0.61 4.87
N VAL A 602 27.60 1.59 4.98
CA VAL A 602 28.93 1.41 5.56
C VAL A 602 28.85 1.16 7.06
N LEU A 603 28.03 1.94 7.78
CA LEU A 603 27.82 1.75 9.22
C LEU A 603 27.24 0.37 9.53
N ARG A 604 26.24 -0.05 8.76
CA ARG A 604 25.66 -1.40 8.85
C ARG A 604 26.69 -2.49 8.54
N PHE A 605 27.58 -2.27 7.57
CA PHE A 605 28.66 -3.21 7.28
C PHE A 605 29.60 -3.37 8.47
N MET A 606 30.08 -2.26 9.02
CA MET A 606 31.00 -2.27 10.16
C MET A 606 30.40 -2.95 11.39
N ASP A 607 29.13 -2.66 11.73
CA ASP A 607 28.43 -3.28 12.86
C ASP A 607 28.38 -4.82 12.79
N PHE A 608 27.82 -5.36 11.70
CA PHE A 608 27.70 -6.81 11.52
C PHE A 608 29.05 -7.50 11.34
N TRP A 609 29.95 -6.94 10.54
CA TRP A 609 31.24 -7.56 10.24
C TRP A 609 32.17 -7.59 11.46
N LEU A 610 32.33 -6.46 12.17
CA LEU A 610 33.18 -6.42 13.37
C LEU A 610 32.63 -7.30 14.49
N SER A 611 31.30 -7.43 14.60
CA SER A 611 30.68 -8.38 15.52
C SER A 611 31.05 -9.84 15.19
N PHE A 612 31.07 -10.23 13.91
CA PHE A 612 31.49 -11.58 13.52
C PHE A 612 32.97 -11.83 13.81
N VAL A 613 33.82 -10.86 13.47
CA VAL A 613 35.25 -10.92 13.77
C VAL A 613 35.50 -11.02 15.28
N ALA A 614 34.80 -10.23 16.10
CA ALA A 614 34.92 -10.24 17.55
C ALA A 614 34.61 -11.61 18.17
N VAL A 615 33.56 -12.28 17.70
CA VAL A 615 33.19 -13.63 18.16
C VAL A 615 34.29 -14.64 17.86
N VAL A 616 34.82 -14.66 16.63
CA VAL A 616 35.84 -15.64 16.25
C VAL A 616 37.18 -15.34 16.91
N CYS A 617 37.57 -14.05 17.02
CA CYS A 617 38.77 -13.63 17.73
C CYS A 617 38.71 -13.98 19.23
N LEU A 618 37.54 -13.92 19.86
CA LEU A 618 37.35 -14.41 21.23
C LEU A 618 37.71 -15.90 21.33
N PHE A 619 37.21 -16.75 20.42
CA PHE A 619 37.55 -18.17 20.43
C PHE A 619 39.04 -18.41 20.17
N LEU A 620 39.65 -17.70 19.23
CA LEU A 620 41.10 -17.76 18.96
C LEU A 620 41.92 -17.36 20.19
N TYR A 621 41.51 -16.33 20.92
CA TYR A 621 42.17 -15.90 22.15
C TYR A 621 42.16 -16.97 23.25
N LEU A 622 41.10 -17.78 23.34
CA LEU A 622 41.00 -18.88 24.31
C LEU A 622 41.90 -20.08 23.96
N THR A 623 42.46 -20.13 22.74
CA THR A 623 43.42 -21.17 22.34
C THR A 623 44.83 -20.92 22.91
N ALA A 624 45.65 -21.97 22.88
CA ALA A 624 47.05 -21.94 23.32
C ALA A 624 48.05 -21.76 22.17
N LEU A 625 47.58 -21.41 20.98
CA LEU A 625 48.39 -21.37 19.78
C LEU A 625 49.49 -20.30 19.88
N HIS A 626 50.57 -20.50 19.13
CA HIS A 626 51.63 -19.52 18.98
C HIS A 626 51.09 -18.27 18.25
N GLU A 627 51.61 -17.08 18.58
CA GLU A 627 51.08 -15.80 18.08
C GLU A 627 51.09 -15.70 16.54
N ALA A 628 52.10 -16.27 15.88
CA ALA A 628 52.15 -16.33 14.41
C ALA A 628 50.97 -17.11 13.80
N VAL A 629 50.56 -18.23 14.41
CA VAL A 629 49.42 -19.04 13.95
C VAL A 629 48.11 -18.30 14.20
N LYS A 630 47.98 -17.65 15.37
CA LYS A 630 46.80 -16.81 15.67
C LYS A 630 46.66 -15.67 14.66
N SER A 631 47.75 -14.97 14.35
CA SER A 631 47.74 -13.87 13.38
C SER A 631 47.28 -14.34 11.99
N ALA A 632 47.81 -15.48 11.51
CA ALA A 632 47.39 -16.07 10.25
C ALA A 632 45.90 -16.48 10.25
N MET A 633 45.44 -17.13 11.32
CA MET A 633 44.02 -17.51 11.47
C MET A 633 43.11 -16.28 11.52
N THR A 634 43.50 -15.23 12.24
CA THR A 634 42.77 -13.96 12.30
C THR A 634 42.65 -13.34 10.90
N ALA A 635 43.71 -13.29 10.10
CA ALA A 635 43.64 -12.75 8.74
C ALA A 635 42.63 -13.52 7.85
N VAL A 636 42.63 -14.86 7.93
CA VAL A 636 41.67 -15.71 7.21
C VAL A 636 40.23 -15.41 7.66
N VAL A 637 40.02 -15.24 8.96
CA VAL A 637 38.72 -14.89 9.54
C VAL A 637 38.22 -13.53 9.04
N PHE A 638 39.08 -12.52 8.98
CA PHE A 638 38.71 -11.19 8.46
C PHE A 638 38.21 -11.27 7.00
N ILE A 639 38.93 -11.99 6.13
CA ILE A 639 38.56 -12.15 4.71
C ILE A 639 37.26 -12.95 4.58
N THR A 640 37.17 -14.09 5.25
CA THR A 640 35.99 -14.99 5.14
C THR A 640 34.73 -14.35 5.71
N THR A 641 34.81 -13.66 6.85
CA THR A 641 33.64 -12.96 7.44
C THR A 641 33.21 -11.75 6.62
N ALA A 642 34.14 -11.05 5.97
CA ALA A 642 33.82 -9.98 5.02
C ALA A 642 33.08 -10.51 3.78
N LEU A 643 33.53 -11.64 3.22
CA LEU A 643 32.85 -12.32 2.12
C LEU A 643 31.47 -12.85 2.55
N MET A 644 31.35 -13.40 3.76
CA MET A 644 30.07 -13.84 4.32
C MET A 644 29.05 -12.69 4.41
N TYR A 645 29.48 -11.49 4.80
CA TYR A 645 28.62 -10.32 4.82
C TYR A 645 28.01 -10.03 3.44
N LEU A 646 28.81 -10.08 2.37
CA LEU A 646 28.37 -9.80 1.00
C LEU A 646 27.27 -10.77 0.50
N THR A 647 27.25 -12.00 1.02
CA THR A 647 26.23 -13.00 0.64
C THR A 647 24.88 -12.85 1.38
N GLY A 648 24.76 -11.93 2.34
CA GLY A 648 23.51 -11.60 3.01
C GLY A 648 23.67 -11.44 4.53
N PRO A 649 23.77 -10.20 5.07
CA PRO A 649 24.25 -9.95 6.43
C PRO A 649 23.33 -10.42 7.56
N THR A 650 22.03 -10.53 7.31
CA THR A 650 21.01 -10.82 8.34
C THR A 650 20.45 -12.24 8.25
N ARG A 651 21.08 -13.14 7.48
CA ARG A 651 20.66 -14.54 7.47
C ARG A 651 21.07 -15.19 8.78
N SER A 652 20.12 -15.81 9.49
CA SER A 652 20.40 -16.58 10.72
C SER A 652 21.44 -17.68 10.50
N THR A 653 21.55 -18.20 9.28
CA THR A 653 22.58 -19.16 8.86
C THR A 653 23.99 -18.62 9.02
N ASN A 654 24.23 -17.31 8.85
CA ASN A 654 25.56 -16.72 8.98
C ASN A 654 26.01 -16.67 10.44
N ILE A 655 25.09 -16.42 11.38
CA ILE A 655 25.39 -16.46 12.81
C ILE A 655 25.81 -17.87 13.22
N VAL A 656 25.06 -18.89 12.78
CA VAL A 656 25.39 -20.31 13.03
C VAL A 656 26.75 -20.66 12.41
N ALA A 657 27.02 -20.19 11.18
CA ALA A 657 28.30 -20.42 10.52
C ALA A 657 29.47 -19.77 11.27
N VAL A 658 29.33 -18.54 11.75
CA VAL A 658 30.37 -17.82 12.52
C VAL A 658 30.64 -18.52 13.85
N LEU A 659 29.60 -18.94 14.59
CA LEU A 659 29.76 -19.74 15.80
C LEU A 659 30.43 -21.10 15.51
N GLY A 660 30.06 -21.74 14.40
CA GLY A 660 30.67 -22.99 13.93
C GLY A 660 32.16 -22.83 13.59
N ILE A 661 32.53 -21.76 12.88
CA ILE A 661 33.93 -21.42 12.56
C ILE A 661 34.73 -21.17 13.85
N GLY A 662 34.16 -20.40 14.78
CA GLY A 662 34.78 -20.15 16.09
C GLY A 662 35.02 -21.44 16.89
N ALA A 663 34.01 -22.31 16.98
CA ALA A 663 34.11 -23.61 17.64
C ALA A 663 35.13 -24.53 16.96
N LEU A 664 35.12 -24.60 15.62
CA LEU A 664 36.08 -25.37 14.84
C LEU A 664 37.51 -24.86 15.05
N GLY A 665 37.72 -23.54 15.05
CA GLY A 665 39.01 -22.93 15.34
C GLY A 665 39.53 -23.27 16.73
N LEU A 666 38.64 -23.30 17.73
CA LEU A 666 38.98 -23.70 19.09
C LEU A 666 39.32 -25.19 19.21
N LEU A 667 38.55 -26.07 18.54
CA LEU A 667 38.84 -27.51 18.46
C LEU A 667 40.15 -27.80 17.74
N LEU A 668 40.40 -27.12 16.62
CA LEU A 668 41.64 -27.24 15.86
C LEU A 668 42.84 -26.74 16.69
N GLY A 669 42.67 -25.64 17.42
CA GLY A 669 43.66 -25.13 18.36
C GLY A 669 44.02 -26.13 19.45
N TRP A 670 43.02 -26.82 20.01
CA TRP A 670 43.24 -27.90 20.98
C TRP A 670 43.92 -29.11 20.35
N PHE A 671 43.54 -29.48 19.13
CA PHE A 671 44.14 -30.60 18.40
C PHE A 671 45.63 -30.36 18.07
N ILE A 672 45.98 -29.15 17.63
CA ILE A 672 47.37 -28.74 17.37
C ILE A 672 48.19 -28.79 18.65
N GLU A 673 47.68 -28.23 19.75
CA GLU A 673 48.35 -28.27 21.05
C GLU A 673 48.57 -29.71 21.54
N PHE A 674 47.54 -30.56 21.40
CA PHE A 674 47.63 -31.97 21.74
C PHE A 674 48.68 -32.71 20.92
N SER A 675 48.72 -32.43 19.61
CA SER A 675 49.67 -33.04 18.67
C SER A 675 51.12 -32.63 18.96
N ILE A 676 51.37 -31.36 19.31
CA ILE A 676 52.70 -30.87 19.68
C ILE A 676 53.18 -31.54 20.98
N LYS A 677 52.32 -31.61 22.00
CA LYS A 677 52.64 -32.23 23.30
C LYS A 677 52.84 -33.74 23.17
N TYR A 678 52.07 -34.40 22.31
CA TYR A 678 52.22 -35.81 21.96
C TYR A 678 53.56 -36.08 21.26
N LYS A 679 53.93 -35.27 20.25
CA LYS A 679 55.20 -35.42 19.51
C LYS A 679 56.42 -35.25 20.43
N SER A 680 56.37 -34.34 21.41
CA SER A 680 57.43 -34.20 22.43
C SER A 680 57.52 -35.38 23.41
N GLN A 681 56.42 -36.11 23.63
CA GLN A 681 56.35 -37.21 24.59
C GLN A 681 56.61 -38.58 23.95
N MET A 682 56.44 -38.69 22.62
CA MET A 682 56.75 -39.89 21.84
C MET A 682 58.25 -40.00 21.48
N PHE A 683 59.02 -38.92 21.63
CA PHE A 683 60.46 -38.87 21.34
C PHE A 683 61.38 -39.16 22.55
N SER A 684 60.83 -39.46 23.74
CA SER A 684 61.62 -40.07 24.82
C SER A 684 61.54 -41.59 24.70
N THR A 685 62.64 -42.16 24.21
CA THR A 685 62.97 -43.57 24.06
C THR A 685 62.67 -44.43 25.29
N GLU A 686 61.78 -45.42 25.15
CA GLU A 686 62.07 -46.86 25.34
C GLU A 686 60.84 -47.72 25.01
N PHE A 687 61.01 -48.63 24.05
CA PHE A 687 59.96 -49.40 23.42
C PHE A 687 59.96 -50.83 23.98
N SER A 688 59.08 -51.19 24.93
CA SER A 688 58.68 -52.60 25.16
C SER A 688 57.46 -52.82 26.09
N SER A 689 56.71 -53.89 25.79
CA SER A 689 55.51 -54.49 26.41
C SER A 689 54.17 -53.73 26.30
N HIS A 690 53.57 -53.89 25.12
CA HIS A 690 52.28 -53.37 24.70
C HIS A 690 51.13 -54.36 25.04
N VAL A 691 50.10 -53.88 25.75
CA VAL A 691 48.65 -54.19 25.61
C VAL A 691 47.93 -53.86 26.93
N LEU A 692 48.38 -54.34 28.09
CA LEU A 692 47.77 -53.97 29.39
C LEU A 692 48.10 -52.53 29.82
N LYS A 693 49.30 -52.04 29.51
CA LYS A 693 49.65 -50.61 29.61
C LYS A 693 48.82 -49.74 28.67
N ARG A 694 48.27 -50.28 27.57
CA ARG A 694 47.52 -49.52 26.55
C ARG A 694 46.14 -49.09 27.06
N LEU A 695 45.42 -49.95 27.78
CA LEU A 695 44.12 -49.61 28.40
C LEU A 695 44.26 -48.68 29.62
N ARG A 696 45.29 -48.87 30.45
CA ARG A 696 45.62 -47.93 31.54
C ARG A 696 46.08 -46.59 30.99
N ASN A 697 46.83 -46.58 29.88
CA ASN A 697 47.20 -45.36 29.16
C ASN A 697 45.99 -44.67 28.52
N VAL A 698 44.98 -45.38 27.98
CA VAL A 698 43.76 -44.75 27.42
C VAL A 698 42.95 -44.01 28.50
N LYS A 699 42.78 -44.59 29.69
CA LYS A 699 42.10 -43.90 30.82
C LYS A 699 42.90 -42.68 31.29
N THR A 700 44.23 -42.79 31.34
CA THR A 700 45.14 -41.68 31.68
C THR A 700 45.21 -40.62 30.55
N TRP A 701 45.00 -41.04 29.30
CA TRP A 701 44.99 -40.25 28.06
C TRP A 701 43.70 -39.46 27.87
N LEU A 702 42.56 -39.93 28.40
CA LEU A 702 41.32 -39.14 28.50
C LEU A 702 41.32 -38.23 29.74
N LEU A 703 41.80 -38.71 30.89
CA LEU A 703 41.80 -37.95 32.14
C LEU A 703 42.82 -36.79 32.14
N ASN A 704 44.00 -36.95 31.53
CA ASN A 704 45.02 -35.89 31.49
C ASN A 704 44.62 -34.64 30.69
N PRO A 705 44.03 -34.72 29.48
CA PRO A 705 43.53 -33.54 28.77
C PRO A 705 42.34 -32.93 29.51
N MET A 706 41.45 -33.73 30.10
CA MET A 706 40.32 -33.22 30.88
C MET A 706 40.80 -32.45 32.15
N LYS A 707 41.85 -32.96 32.81
CA LYS A 707 42.50 -32.31 33.97
C LYS A 707 43.33 -31.08 33.57
N THR A 708 43.92 -31.08 32.37
CA THR A 708 44.63 -29.92 31.80
C THR A 708 43.65 -28.82 31.40
N LEU A 709 42.54 -29.18 30.78
CA LEU A 709 41.45 -28.28 30.41
C LEU A 709 40.81 -27.67 31.66
N SER A 710 40.56 -28.50 32.69
CA SER A 710 40.00 -28.04 33.96
C SER A 710 40.90 -27.08 34.73
N ARG A 711 42.22 -27.17 34.58
CA ARG A 711 43.19 -26.22 35.16
C ARG A 711 43.36 -24.94 34.34
N ARG A 712 42.98 -24.93 33.06
CA ARG A 712 43.12 -23.77 32.16
C ARG A 712 42.01 -22.75 32.36
N PHE A 713 40.82 -23.19 32.71
CA PHE A 713 39.66 -22.32 32.84
C PHE A 713 39.12 -22.27 34.26
N ARG A 714 38.72 -21.07 34.67
CA ARG A 714 37.89 -20.84 35.85
C ARG A 714 36.44 -21.16 35.47
N TRP A 715 35.95 -22.33 35.86
CA TRP A 715 34.65 -22.85 35.42
C TRP A 715 33.46 -21.99 35.80
N ASP A 716 33.54 -21.24 36.90
CA ASP A 716 32.48 -20.31 37.32
C ASP A 716 32.24 -19.23 36.25
N PHE A 717 33.32 -18.68 35.68
CA PHE A 717 33.25 -17.70 34.60
C PHE A 717 32.81 -18.33 33.27
N VAL A 718 33.17 -19.59 33.01
CA VAL A 718 32.70 -20.32 31.82
C VAL A 718 31.20 -20.54 31.90
N ALA A 719 30.69 -21.02 33.04
CA ALA A 719 29.27 -21.24 33.27
C ALA A 719 28.48 -19.93 33.14
N LEU A 720 28.94 -18.86 33.77
CA LEU A 720 28.30 -17.55 33.68
C LEU A 720 28.35 -17.00 32.24
N GLY A 721 29.44 -17.22 31.51
CA GLY A 721 29.56 -16.85 30.09
C GLY A 721 28.57 -17.57 29.18
N PHE A 722 28.30 -18.85 29.42
CA PHE A 722 27.25 -19.58 28.69
C PHE A 722 25.83 -19.11 29.06
N ILE A 723 25.57 -18.76 30.33
CA ILE A 723 24.28 -18.20 30.76
C ILE A 723 24.01 -16.88 30.05
N THR A 724 24.98 -15.96 30.02
CA THR A 724 24.82 -14.67 29.33
C THR A 724 24.75 -14.83 27.81
N LEU A 725 25.47 -15.79 27.23
CA LEU A 725 25.34 -16.14 25.80
C LEU A 725 23.93 -16.68 25.47
N PHE A 726 23.36 -17.52 26.35
CA PHE A 726 21.98 -17.99 26.20
C PHE A 726 20.98 -16.83 26.27
N MET A 727 21.18 -15.87 27.18
CA MET A 727 20.36 -14.66 27.26
C MET A 727 20.46 -13.79 25.99
N ALA A 728 21.64 -13.71 25.38
CA ALA A 728 21.79 -13.05 24.08
C ALA A 728 20.96 -13.79 23.00
N GLY A 729 21.07 -15.12 22.93
CA GLY A 729 20.26 -15.95 22.03
C GLY A 729 18.75 -15.75 22.22
N LEU A 730 18.28 -15.75 23.47
CA LEU A 730 16.88 -15.54 23.81
C LEU A 730 16.40 -14.14 23.38
N SER A 731 17.20 -13.11 23.67
CA SER A 731 16.90 -11.73 23.29
C SER A 731 16.70 -11.58 21.77
N TRP A 732 17.53 -12.26 20.97
CA TRP A 732 17.38 -12.30 19.52
C TRP A 732 16.07 -12.94 19.06
N THR A 733 15.62 -14.02 19.73
CA THR A 733 14.37 -14.72 19.40
C THR A 733 13.11 -13.94 19.78
N LEU A 734 13.19 -13.10 20.80
CA LEU A 734 12.08 -12.28 21.30
C LEU A 734 11.99 -10.90 20.63
N GLU A 735 13.00 -10.54 19.83
CA GLU A 735 13.08 -9.29 19.09
C GLU A 735 11.94 -9.17 18.05
N THR A 736 11.11 -8.14 18.18
CA THR A 736 10.11 -7.75 17.18
C THR A 736 10.33 -6.30 16.77
N ALA A 737 9.76 -5.84 15.66
CA ALA A 737 9.92 -4.44 15.23
C ALA A 737 9.46 -3.40 16.28
N LYS A 738 8.55 -3.76 17.21
CA LYS A 738 8.09 -2.86 18.29
C LYS A 738 8.97 -2.93 19.54
N THR A 739 9.52 -4.12 19.83
CA THR A 739 10.34 -4.38 21.01
C THR A 739 11.83 -4.39 20.71
N TYR A 740 12.21 -3.99 19.49
CA TYR A 740 13.57 -3.99 18.97
C TYR A 740 14.51 -3.22 19.89
N TRP A 741 14.16 -1.98 20.20
CA TRP A 741 14.97 -1.10 21.03
C TRP A 741 15.36 -1.77 22.37
N LEU A 742 14.44 -2.50 23.00
CA LEU A 742 14.67 -3.16 24.27
C LEU A 742 15.47 -4.46 24.13
N TRP A 743 14.98 -5.42 23.34
CA TRP A 743 15.61 -6.74 23.25
C TRP A 743 16.97 -6.70 22.56
N HIS A 744 17.15 -5.81 21.59
CA HIS A 744 18.44 -5.64 20.93
C HIS A 744 19.47 -5.00 21.86
N SER A 745 19.04 -4.06 22.71
CA SER A 745 19.91 -3.51 23.77
C SER A 745 20.32 -4.58 24.78
N THR A 746 19.37 -5.43 25.20
CA THR A 746 19.67 -6.59 26.06
C THR A 746 20.62 -7.57 25.39
N TRP A 747 20.48 -7.76 24.06
CA TRP A 747 21.41 -8.56 23.27
C TRP A 747 22.84 -8.01 23.34
N HIS A 748 23.05 -6.70 23.14
CA HIS A 748 24.36 -6.04 23.24
C HIS A 748 25.01 -6.26 24.62
N VAL A 749 24.27 -5.98 25.69
CA VAL A 749 24.77 -6.17 27.06
C VAL A 749 25.12 -7.63 27.32
N SER A 750 24.27 -8.56 26.88
CA SER A 750 24.44 -9.99 27.11
C SER A 750 25.62 -10.57 26.31
N ILE A 751 25.78 -10.19 25.04
CA ILE A 751 26.83 -10.75 24.17
C ILE A 751 28.22 -10.22 24.53
N TYR A 752 28.35 -8.91 24.80
CA TYR A 752 29.61 -8.35 25.28
C TYR A 752 29.93 -8.81 26.71
N GLY A 753 28.91 -8.99 27.55
CA GLY A 753 29.05 -9.60 28.87
C GLY A 753 29.55 -11.05 28.79
N ALA A 754 29.02 -11.85 27.88
CA ALA A 754 29.50 -13.21 27.62
C ALA A 754 30.98 -13.20 27.18
N ALA A 755 31.35 -12.31 26.25
CA ALA A 755 32.73 -12.16 25.82
C ALA A 755 33.67 -11.81 26.99
N PHE A 756 33.30 -10.84 27.84
CA PHE A 756 34.07 -10.48 29.02
C PHE A 756 34.26 -11.65 30.00
N LEU A 757 33.22 -12.43 30.25
CA LEU A 757 33.27 -13.58 31.16
C LEU A 757 34.14 -14.70 30.58
N PHE A 758 34.05 -14.98 29.28
CA PHE A 758 34.95 -15.93 28.62
C PHE A 758 36.41 -15.47 28.68
N LEU A 759 36.70 -14.18 28.46
CA LEU A 759 38.05 -13.66 28.63
C LEU A 759 38.55 -13.79 30.09
N CYS A 760 37.68 -13.56 31.07
CA CYS A 760 37.98 -13.78 32.49
C CYS A 760 38.20 -15.27 32.80
N SER A 761 37.59 -16.20 32.08
CA SER A 761 37.73 -17.62 32.36
C SER A 761 39.17 -18.13 32.20
N LYS A 762 39.98 -17.50 31.35
CA LYS A 762 41.37 -17.92 31.08
C LYS A 762 42.26 -17.74 32.31
N ALA A 763 42.81 -18.83 32.84
CA ALA A 763 43.72 -18.79 33.98
C ALA A 763 45.08 -18.17 33.59
N PRO A 764 45.70 -17.37 34.48
CA PRO A 764 47.04 -16.82 34.24
C PRO A 764 48.08 -17.94 34.16
N LYS A 765 49.06 -17.81 33.26
CA LYS A 765 50.21 -18.73 33.20
C LYS A 765 50.99 -18.59 34.52
N ARG A 766 51.06 -19.64 35.35
CA ARG A 766 52.04 -19.69 36.45
C ARG A 766 53.42 -19.70 35.83
N HIS A 767 54.17 -18.61 35.95
CA HIS A 767 55.62 -18.62 35.73
C HIS A 767 56.23 -19.54 36.78
N GLY A 768 56.78 -20.68 36.34
CA GLY A 768 57.68 -21.48 37.16
C GLY A 768 59.12 -21.04 36.91
N GLY A 769 59.84 -20.70 37.98
CA GLY A 769 61.30 -20.55 37.97
C GLY A 769 61.83 -19.42 38.86
N ASN A 770 62.14 -19.73 40.12
CA ASN A 770 63.17 -19.03 40.90
C ASN A 770 64.54 -19.40 40.31
N HIS A 771 65.30 -18.41 39.83
CA HIS A 771 66.68 -18.07 40.23
C HIS A 771 67.26 -17.05 39.23
N GLU A 772 68.17 -16.22 39.73
CA GLU A 772 68.93 -15.14 39.05
C GLU A 772 68.18 -13.82 38.79
N ARG A 773 68.06 -13.05 39.88
CA ARG A 773 68.30 -11.60 39.87
C ARG A 773 68.88 -11.19 41.22
N ASP A 774 70.16 -11.50 41.39
CA ASP A 774 71.08 -10.70 42.19
C ASP A 774 72.33 -10.50 41.31
N ILE A 775 72.92 -9.30 41.41
CA ILE A 775 74.10 -8.81 40.66
C ILE A 775 73.77 -8.17 39.29
N SER A 776 73.38 -6.89 39.31
CA SER A 776 74.17 -5.78 38.74
C SER A 776 73.28 -4.57 38.45
N MET A 777 73.37 -3.53 39.30
CA MET A 777 73.38 -2.10 38.94
C MET A 777 73.16 -1.27 40.21
N SER A 778 74.19 -1.25 41.05
CA SER A 778 74.60 -0.04 41.76
C SER A 778 75.93 0.41 41.15
N GLN A 779 76.06 1.73 40.94
CA GLN A 779 77.17 2.47 40.29
C GLN A 779 77.13 2.38 38.75
N VAL A 780 77.06 3.47 37.97
CA VAL A 780 77.85 4.73 37.94
C VAL A 780 76.99 5.76 37.15
N SER A 781 76.49 6.87 37.71
CA SER A 781 77.08 8.22 37.69
C SER A 781 77.87 8.63 36.44
N ALA A 782 77.20 9.24 35.46
CA ALA A 782 77.66 10.40 34.69
C ALA A 782 76.45 11.12 34.08
#